data_AF-A0ABD5THZ8-F1
#
_entry.id   AF-A0ABD5THZ8-F1
#
_cell.length_a   1.000
_cell.length_b   1.000
_cell.length_c   1.000
_cell.angle_alpha   90.00
_cell.angle_beta   90.00
_cell.angle_gamma   90.00
#
_symmetry.space_group_name_H-M   'P 1'
#
loop_
_entity.id
_entity.type
_entity.pdbx_description
1 polymer ?
#
loop_
_entity_poly.entity_id
_entity_poly.type
_entity_poly.pdbx_seq_one_letter_code
_entity_poly.pdbx_strand_id
1 'polypeptide(L)'
;MVQYWFYSAFDQFSVNFHWHDWEVLHVFLDVGEGSGDPETGDPTLLVASAHSRKVPNNEFLDPETDRASIISEVGSHSSALGINETKAEFERLPLVTDIADISNGALSPLDVPAAYGLPRGEGYRLPFSLPELDGSPIHDHPDLPNVTRDHLVPAAMTVESFSGTPSPPDDIPLRETGLMFAFEGADTAGEADYGYSLTPMADLTIGEFTGPQLSFEFAVPSFAEDAVASHITTTGTPTAQPRFADPLTDVTDPRHRSALSERFDLDVSGLAGDVVGVIREATDSDDAPGSNGVDTGEPVVEGIALLESDPEAVPTFNGVVALRDVPAGEHRLTVNGAGVAPYGQRIDHGGDGGDGAGSTDSATTDSETAEPTESAATADGPPATTTVGVDGDVVVTPNEDAVKVRAEPAADAPGFDRVAVEDDVAGRVYDGLPADDEAEGAAVYVHREGAYTAEVEDEAGALGAYRVNPAADQSTATVREARTGKASLTSFLLTLLTETIAQASVFEDGDADGIDEVGVPDDTEEQTGAAADAVEDVLEATASVTGGPGGDTGGGDSGDDGSGGGPDAGFVGLLRALEASTNAARRANEAAQAGNAQGADNRLRGLKQRTAAIADALERNRENLPGQLPGLVERRVPQIERRIQQAIDADE
;
A
#
# COMPACT_ATOMS: atom_id res chain seq x y z
N MET A 1 13.00 23.30 29.71
CA MET A 1 12.02 23.10 28.63
C MET A 1 11.13 24.33 28.56
N VAL A 2 10.90 24.86 27.36
CA VAL A 2 10.01 25.98 27.06
C VAL A 2 9.00 25.54 26.00
N GLN A 3 7.72 25.88 26.17
CA GLN A 3 6.66 25.59 25.20
C GLN A 3 6.19 26.89 24.55
N TYR A 4 6.11 26.90 23.22
CA TYR A 4 5.48 27.96 22.45
C TYR A 4 4.17 27.42 21.86
N TRP A 5 3.05 27.98 22.29
CA TRP A 5 1.72 27.58 21.85
C TRP A 5 1.17 28.59 20.86
N PHE A 6 0.74 28.12 19.70
CA PHE A 6 0.21 28.92 18.61
C PHE A 6 -1.24 28.52 18.37
N TYR A 7 -2.14 29.50 18.39
CA TYR A 7 -3.56 29.27 18.15
C TYR A 7 -3.94 29.72 16.74
N SER A 8 -4.54 28.83 15.96
CA SER A 8 -5.17 29.14 14.68
C SER A 8 -6.69 29.04 14.81
N ALA A 9 -7.40 30.09 14.40
CA ALA A 9 -8.87 30.14 14.44
C ALA A 9 -9.52 29.62 13.15
N PHE A 10 -8.71 29.37 12.11
CA PHE A 10 -9.14 28.82 10.83
C PHE A 10 -7.91 28.24 10.15
N ASP A 11 -7.81 26.91 10.13
CA ASP A 11 -6.81 26.22 9.33
C ASP A 11 -7.50 25.60 8.12
N GLN A 12 -7.04 25.95 6.92
CA GLN A 12 -7.68 25.47 5.69
C GLN A 12 -7.03 24.16 5.28
N PHE A 13 -7.73 23.05 5.56
CA PHE A 13 -7.79 21.72 4.93
C PHE A 13 -6.59 20.77 4.88
N SER A 14 -6.79 19.56 5.41
CA SER A 14 -6.62 18.26 4.73
C SER A 14 -7.91 17.45 5.00
N VAL A 15 -8.00 16.16 4.67
CA VAL A 15 -9.04 15.19 5.14
C VAL A 15 -9.26 15.18 6.66
N ASN A 16 -8.41 15.88 7.40
CA ASN A 16 -8.47 16.12 8.83
C ASN A 16 -8.73 17.62 9.08
N PHE A 17 -9.92 17.95 9.59
CA PHE A 17 -10.47 19.31 9.75
C PHE A 17 -10.23 19.84 11.16
N HIS A 18 -9.89 21.12 11.34
CA HIS A 18 -9.94 21.79 12.66
C HIS A 18 -10.49 23.21 12.52
N TRP A 19 -11.67 23.48 13.10
CA TRP A 19 -12.21 24.85 13.15
C TRP A 19 -11.38 25.75 14.08
N HIS A 20 -10.75 25.14 15.08
CA HIS A 20 -9.83 25.77 16.01
C HIS A 20 -8.70 24.81 16.27
N ASP A 21 -7.47 25.30 16.30
CA ASP A 21 -6.34 24.42 16.57
C ASP A 21 -5.20 25.04 17.36
N TRP A 22 -4.41 24.15 17.97
CA TRP A 22 -3.23 24.47 18.75
C TRP A 22 -2.01 23.74 18.23
N GLU A 23 -1.06 24.50 17.72
CA GLU A 23 0.27 24.01 17.39
C GLU A 23 1.21 24.29 18.58
N VAL A 24 2.14 23.38 18.85
CA VAL A 24 3.11 23.53 19.94
C VAL A 24 4.53 23.21 19.48
N LEU A 25 5.44 24.13 19.80
CA LEU A 25 6.89 23.91 19.70
C LEU A 25 7.47 23.72 21.11
N HIS A 26 8.02 22.54 21.37
CA HIS A 26 8.81 22.27 22.58
C HIS A 26 10.29 22.54 22.30
N VAL A 27 10.91 23.33 23.16
CA VAL A 27 12.35 23.58 23.16
C VAL A 27 12.94 23.01 24.46
N PHE A 28 13.67 21.90 24.34
CA PHE A 28 14.43 21.32 25.44
C PHE A 28 15.79 22.04 25.53
N LEU A 29 16.11 22.51 26.73
CA LEU A 29 17.28 23.35 27.00
C LEU A 29 18.16 22.66 28.04
N ASP A 30 19.45 22.54 27.76
CA ASP A 30 20.45 22.21 28.76
C ASP A 30 20.86 23.46 29.53
N VAL A 31 20.50 23.51 30.80
CA VAL A 31 20.83 24.60 31.75
C VAL A 31 22.01 24.24 32.67
N GLY A 32 22.73 23.16 32.35
CA GLY A 32 23.93 22.74 33.07
C GLY A 32 25.06 23.77 32.96
N GLU A 33 25.94 23.80 33.97
CA GLU A 33 27.08 24.74 33.99
C GLU A 33 28.09 24.52 32.83
N GLY A 34 27.97 23.41 32.09
CA GLY A 34 28.90 23.01 31.02
C GLY A 34 28.41 23.28 29.58
N SER A 35 27.13 23.62 29.39
CA SER A 35 26.47 23.69 28.06
C SER A 35 26.16 25.11 27.60
N GLY A 36 25.99 26.08 28.51
CA GLY A 36 25.61 27.44 28.12
C GLY A 36 25.47 28.40 29.30
N ASP A 37 24.77 29.51 29.08
CA ASP A 37 24.32 30.40 30.16
C ASP A 37 23.13 29.74 30.87
N PRO A 38 23.20 29.40 32.16
CA PRO A 38 22.10 28.72 32.87
C PRO A 38 20.80 29.55 32.93
N GLU A 39 20.84 30.86 32.67
CA GLU A 39 19.64 31.70 32.58
C GLU A 39 18.91 31.59 31.23
N THR A 40 19.62 31.22 30.15
CA THR A 40 19.03 31.06 28.81
C THR A 40 18.97 29.60 28.36
N GLY A 41 19.89 28.76 28.84
CA GLY A 41 20.12 27.39 28.40
C GLY A 41 20.69 27.30 26.98
N ASP A 42 21.08 26.09 26.59
CA ASP A 42 21.47 25.72 25.22
C ASP A 42 20.44 24.74 24.63
N PRO A 43 19.85 24.98 23.45
CA PRO A 43 18.87 24.06 22.85
C PRO A 43 19.46 22.69 22.53
N THR A 44 18.84 21.62 23.05
CA THR A 44 19.27 20.23 22.83
C THR A 44 18.32 19.44 21.96
N LEU A 45 17.02 19.75 22.00
CA LEU A 45 16.01 19.10 21.16
C LEU A 45 14.89 20.10 20.85
N LEU A 46 14.53 20.17 19.57
CA LEU A 46 13.33 20.84 19.09
C LEU A 46 12.30 19.77 18.72
N VAL A 47 11.07 19.96 19.17
CA VAL A 47 9.93 19.11 18.80
C VAL A 47 8.80 20.01 18.35
N ALA A 48 8.56 20.09 17.05
CA ALA A 48 7.32 20.64 16.52
C ALA A 48 6.28 19.52 16.51
N SER A 49 5.36 19.58 17.47
CA SER A 49 4.38 18.51 17.65
C SER A 49 3.16 18.77 16.79
N ALA A 50 2.91 17.88 15.85
CA ALA A 50 1.76 17.95 14.98
C ALA A 50 0.72 16.94 15.45
N HIS A 51 -0.22 17.41 16.28
CA HIS A 51 -1.54 16.84 16.61
C HIS A 51 -1.63 15.38 17.12
N SER A 52 -1.05 14.38 16.46
CA SER A 52 -1.08 12.96 16.84
C SER A 52 0.27 12.47 17.37
N ARG A 53 0.24 11.58 18.37
CA ARG A 53 1.42 10.83 18.86
C ARG A 53 1.52 9.44 18.23
N LYS A 54 0.57 9.10 17.35
CA LYS A 54 0.55 7.87 16.56
C LYS A 54 1.33 8.02 15.27
N VAL A 55 1.83 9.21 14.95
CA VAL A 55 2.77 9.45 13.85
C VAL A 55 4.04 10.08 14.41
N PRO A 56 5.22 9.85 13.80
CA PRO A 56 6.45 10.51 14.23
C PRO A 56 6.34 12.03 14.12
N ASN A 57 6.68 12.75 15.20
CA ASN A 57 6.73 14.21 15.21
C ASN A 57 7.95 14.75 14.44
N ASN A 58 7.91 16.04 14.09
CA ASN A 58 9.07 16.75 13.55
C ASN A 58 10.04 17.06 14.68
N GLU A 59 11.16 16.33 14.74
CA GLU A 59 12.13 16.46 15.81
C GLU A 59 13.53 16.77 15.26
N PHE A 60 14.26 17.61 15.97
CA PHE A 60 15.64 17.95 15.66
C PHE A 60 16.50 17.95 16.91
N LEU A 61 17.33 16.93 17.04
CA LEU A 61 18.30 16.74 18.11
C LEU A 61 19.56 17.54 17.80
N ASP A 62 20.08 18.25 18.81
CA ASP A 62 21.29 19.08 18.72
C ASP A 62 21.23 20.12 17.59
N PRO A 63 20.24 21.03 17.61
CA PRO A 63 20.11 22.06 16.58
C PRO A 63 21.33 22.99 16.55
N GLU A 64 22.15 22.89 15.50
CA GLU A 64 23.26 23.81 15.23
C GLU A 64 22.78 25.11 14.55
N THR A 65 21.62 25.62 14.96
CA THR A 65 21.01 26.83 14.39
C THR A 65 20.45 27.74 15.47
N ASP A 66 20.70 29.05 15.32
CA ASP A 66 20.03 30.09 16.12
C ASP A 66 18.60 30.35 15.64
N ARG A 67 18.15 29.65 14.60
CA ARG A 67 16.86 29.84 13.94
C ARG A 67 16.02 28.57 13.99
N ALA A 68 15.13 28.51 14.98
CA ALA A 68 13.97 27.62 14.94
C ALA A 68 12.78 28.38 14.34
N SER A 69 12.34 28.01 13.13
CA SER A 69 11.05 28.46 12.58
C SER A 69 10.04 27.32 12.49
N ILE A 70 8.76 27.67 12.55
CA ILE A 70 7.66 26.77 12.23
C ILE A 70 7.18 27.13 10.83
N ILE A 71 7.16 26.13 9.96
CA ILE A 71 6.66 26.21 8.61
C ILE A 71 5.26 25.61 8.60
N SER A 72 4.29 26.37 8.10
CA SER A 72 2.94 25.88 7.85
C SER A 72 2.59 26.12 6.39
N GLU A 73 1.88 25.18 5.79
CA GLU A 73 1.39 25.27 4.43
C GLU A 73 -0.11 25.56 4.43
N VAL A 74 -0.57 26.46 3.55
CA VAL A 74 -2.01 26.63 3.31
C VAL A 74 -2.54 25.31 2.76
N GLY A 75 -3.56 24.71 3.35
CA GLY A 75 -3.91 23.34 2.94
C GLY A 75 -3.17 22.26 3.73
N SER A 76 -2.53 22.57 4.86
CA SER A 76 -1.85 21.55 5.65
C SER A 76 -2.44 21.50 7.05
N HIS A 77 -2.73 20.28 7.51
CA HIS A 77 -3.07 19.98 8.91
C HIS A 77 -1.81 19.77 9.77
N SER A 78 -0.65 20.18 9.24
CA SER A 78 0.64 19.99 9.89
C SER A 78 1.51 21.21 9.74
N SER A 79 2.28 21.48 10.79
CA SER A 79 3.42 22.35 10.73
C SER A 79 4.72 21.56 10.93
N ALA A 80 5.79 22.02 10.30
CA ALA A 80 7.11 21.39 10.37
C ALA A 80 8.16 22.37 10.89
N LEU A 81 9.29 21.83 11.35
CA LEU A 81 10.47 22.64 11.66
C LEU A 81 11.03 23.21 10.35
N GLY A 82 11.47 24.47 10.40
CA GLY A 82 12.22 25.14 9.35
C GLY A 82 13.59 25.53 9.86
N ILE A 83 14.51 24.57 9.86
CA ILE A 83 15.86 24.63 10.42
C ILE A 83 16.92 24.67 9.31
N ASN A 84 16.61 24.09 8.15
CA ASN A 84 17.51 24.01 7.01
C ASN A 84 17.92 25.42 6.49
N GLU A 85 18.88 25.44 5.57
CA GLU A 85 19.37 26.69 4.97
C GLU A 85 18.35 27.33 4.00
N THR A 86 17.48 26.53 3.39
CA THR A 86 16.45 26.93 2.41
C THR A 86 15.14 27.31 3.09
N LYS A 87 15.01 28.56 3.58
CA LYS A 87 13.85 29.04 4.35
C LYS A 87 12.46 28.67 3.80
N ALA A 88 12.35 28.56 2.48
CA ALA A 88 11.09 28.37 1.75
C ALA A 88 10.75 26.90 1.47
N GLU A 89 11.61 25.96 1.82
CA GLU A 89 11.47 24.54 1.51
C GLU A 89 11.58 23.70 2.79
N PHE A 90 10.90 22.56 2.80
CA PHE A 90 11.05 21.56 3.83
C PHE A 90 11.88 20.43 3.25
N GLU A 91 12.94 20.01 3.94
CA GLU A 91 13.88 18.98 3.53
C GLU A 91 13.96 17.92 4.63
N ARG A 92 13.26 16.79 4.43
CA ARG A 92 13.37 15.61 5.30
C ARG A 92 14.76 14.96 5.25
N LEU A 93 15.39 15.03 4.08
CA LEU A 93 16.75 14.57 3.80
C LEU A 93 17.57 15.75 3.29
N PRO A 94 18.88 15.84 3.64
CA PRO A 94 19.77 16.88 3.16
C PRO A 94 20.14 16.60 1.69
N LEU A 95 19.22 16.86 0.77
CA LEU A 95 19.41 16.63 -0.66
C LEU A 95 20.13 17.80 -1.34
N VAL A 96 19.82 19.02 -0.91
CA VAL A 96 20.34 20.27 -1.48
C VAL A 96 21.20 21.02 -0.47
N THR A 97 20.85 20.95 0.81
CA THR A 97 21.55 21.61 1.92
C THR A 97 22.38 20.62 2.75
N ASP A 98 23.31 21.14 3.56
CA ASP A 98 24.13 20.30 4.46
C ASP A 98 23.33 19.79 5.70
N ILE A 99 22.13 20.35 5.97
CA ILE A 99 21.31 20.06 7.16
C ILE A 99 19.82 19.97 6.79
N ALA A 100 19.18 18.85 7.12
CA ALA A 100 17.73 18.64 6.96
C ALA A 100 16.91 19.43 8.01
N ASP A 101 15.58 19.47 7.88
CA ASP A 101 14.70 20.07 8.89
C ASP A 101 14.38 19.17 10.07
N ILE A 102 14.68 17.87 9.95
CA ILE A 102 14.51 16.88 11.01
C ILE A 102 15.78 16.05 11.17
N SER A 103 15.97 15.50 12.38
CA SER A 103 17.01 14.51 12.67
C SER A 103 16.42 13.13 12.97
N ASN A 104 15.12 12.94 12.75
CA ASN A 104 14.42 11.67 12.93
C ASN A 104 15.09 10.51 12.19
N GLY A 105 14.78 9.30 12.65
CA GLY A 105 15.39 8.07 12.19
C GLY A 105 14.61 7.50 11.05
N ALA A 106 15.33 6.81 10.16
CA ALA A 106 14.70 5.94 9.21
C ALA A 106 13.86 4.86 9.94
N LEU A 107 12.68 4.58 9.41
CA LEU A 107 11.80 3.53 9.89
C LEU A 107 12.14 2.21 9.19
N SER A 108 13.02 1.39 9.76
CA SER A 108 13.34 0.07 9.20
C SER A 108 12.07 -0.74 8.87
N PRO A 109 11.99 -1.45 7.73
CA PRO A 109 13.01 -1.56 6.66
C PRO A 109 13.01 -0.39 5.66
N LEU A 110 12.15 0.60 5.85
CA LEU A 110 12.07 1.80 5.01
C LEU A 110 13.21 2.77 5.37
N ASP A 111 14.12 3.00 4.42
CA ASP A 111 15.26 3.93 4.58
C ASP A 111 14.83 5.42 4.48
N VAL A 112 13.64 5.77 4.98
CA VAL A 112 13.09 7.13 4.95
C VAL A 112 12.88 7.63 6.37
N PRO A 113 13.48 8.78 6.77
CA PRO A 113 13.21 9.41 8.05
C PRO A 113 11.74 9.77 8.20
N ALA A 114 11.04 9.16 9.14
CA ALA A 114 9.63 9.47 9.29
C ALA A 114 9.42 10.72 10.15
N ALA A 115 8.68 11.67 9.60
CA ALA A 115 8.09 12.76 10.34
C ALA A 115 6.82 13.19 9.62
N TYR A 116 5.78 13.41 10.41
CA TYR A 116 4.53 14.03 10.02
C TYR A 116 4.85 15.37 9.33
N GLY A 117 4.42 15.58 8.09
CA GLY A 117 5.03 16.60 7.25
C GLY A 117 4.09 17.36 6.32
N LEU A 118 4.70 18.20 5.48
CA LEU A 118 4.08 19.11 4.50
C LEU A 118 4.05 18.45 3.12
N PRO A 119 2.99 17.72 2.75
CA PRO A 119 3.01 16.80 1.62
C PRO A 119 3.21 17.48 0.26
N ARG A 120 2.73 18.71 0.05
CA ARG A 120 3.01 19.42 -1.22
C ARG A 120 4.47 19.85 -1.34
N GLY A 121 5.17 20.02 -0.21
CA GLY A 121 6.63 20.21 -0.19
C GLY A 121 7.38 18.96 -0.62
N GLU A 122 6.77 17.78 -0.51
CA GLU A 122 7.37 16.48 -0.82
C GLU A 122 6.84 15.89 -2.15
N GLY A 123 6.07 16.66 -2.92
CA GLY A 123 5.57 16.25 -4.24
C GLY A 123 4.22 15.52 -4.22
N TYR A 124 3.66 15.29 -3.04
CA TYR A 124 2.36 14.66 -2.84
C TYR A 124 1.24 15.70 -2.76
N ARG A 125 0.00 15.27 -3.04
CA ARG A 125 -1.16 16.14 -3.01
C ARG A 125 -2.14 15.67 -1.94
N LEU A 126 -2.69 16.61 -1.18
CA LEU A 126 -3.75 16.34 -0.23
C LEU A 126 -5.11 16.68 -0.86
N PRO A 127 -6.09 15.76 -0.83
CA PRO A 127 -7.46 16.09 -1.18
C PRO A 127 -8.11 16.89 -0.04
N PHE A 128 -8.90 17.91 -0.38
CA PHE A 128 -9.57 18.77 0.60
C PHE A 128 -11.09 18.58 0.55
N SER A 129 -11.79 18.54 1.67
CA SER A 129 -13.27 18.60 1.66
C SER A 129 -13.73 19.88 2.32
N LEU A 130 -14.65 20.63 1.71
CA LEU A 130 -15.19 21.86 2.31
C LEU A 130 -16.21 21.49 3.41
N PRO A 131 -16.28 22.24 4.53
CA PRO A 131 -17.22 21.94 5.58
C PRO A 131 -18.60 22.51 5.23
N GLU A 132 -19.61 21.90 5.84
CA GLU A 132 -20.96 22.39 5.89
C GLU A 132 -21.32 22.91 7.29
N LEU A 133 -22.18 23.91 7.33
CA LEU A 133 -22.89 24.33 8.53
C LEU A 133 -24.39 24.16 8.27
N ASP A 134 -25.10 23.50 9.18
CA ASP A 134 -26.53 23.23 9.04
C ASP A 134 -26.92 22.57 7.69
N GLY A 135 -26.03 21.74 7.14
CA GLY A 135 -26.21 21.04 5.86
C GLY A 135 -26.10 21.94 4.63
N SER A 136 -25.37 23.05 4.71
CA SER A 136 -25.03 23.91 3.57
C SER A 136 -23.54 24.27 3.59
N PRO A 137 -22.84 24.25 2.44
CA PRO A 137 -21.43 24.64 2.36
C PRO A 137 -21.19 26.02 2.98
N ILE A 138 -20.12 26.18 3.76
CA ILE A 138 -19.87 27.43 4.52
C ILE A 138 -19.79 28.69 3.64
N HIS A 139 -19.39 28.56 2.37
CA HIS A 139 -19.30 29.66 1.42
C HIS A 139 -20.64 30.06 0.79
N ASP A 140 -21.65 29.19 0.93
CA ASP A 140 -23.02 29.40 0.48
C ASP A 140 -24.01 29.60 1.65
N HIS A 141 -23.53 29.46 2.90
CA HIS A 141 -24.36 29.53 4.10
C HIS A 141 -24.92 30.95 4.33
N PRO A 142 -26.25 31.13 4.52
CA PRO A 142 -26.88 32.45 4.59
C PRO A 142 -26.42 33.30 5.78
N ASP A 143 -25.97 32.68 6.86
CA ASP A 143 -25.43 33.38 8.05
C ASP A 143 -23.93 33.68 7.97
N LEU A 144 -23.23 33.21 6.93
CA LEU A 144 -21.79 33.45 6.69
C LEU A 144 -21.51 34.24 5.39
N PRO A 145 -22.18 35.38 5.13
CA PRO A 145 -22.10 36.07 3.83
C PRO A 145 -20.71 36.66 3.49
N ASN A 146 -19.76 36.64 4.43
CA ASN A 146 -18.41 37.14 4.23
C ASN A 146 -17.40 36.05 3.86
N VAL A 147 -17.79 34.76 3.96
CA VAL A 147 -16.98 33.64 3.50
C VAL A 147 -17.41 33.35 2.07
N THR A 148 -16.54 33.59 1.10
CA THR A 148 -16.80 33.31 -0.31
C THR A 148 -15.86 32.23 -0.80
N ARG A 149 -16.15 31.65 -1.97
CA ARG A 149 -15.31 30.59 -2.56
C ARG A 149 -13.85 31.03 -2.77
N ASP A 150 -13.61 32.30 -3.05
CA ASP A 150 -12.27 32.89 -3.24
C ASP A 150 -11.46 32.97 -1.94
N HIS A 151 -12.10 32.82 -0.78
CA HIS A 151 -11.42 32.75 0.52
C HIS A 151 -11.00 31.33 0.89
N LEU A 152 -11.32 30.30 0.09
CA LEU A 152 -11.06 28.89 0.37
C LEU A 152 -10.08 28.28 -0.66
N VAL A 153 -9.44 27.15 -0.33
CA VAL A 153 -8.56 26.39 -1.25
C VAL A 153 -9.21 26.18 -2.62
N PRO A 154 -8.48 26.25 -3.76
CA PRO A 154 -9.08 26.20 -5.10
C PRO A 154 -9.98 24.98 -5.34
N ALA A 155 -11.04 25.13 -6.14
CA ALA A 155 -12.03 24.06 -6.37
C ALA A 155 -11.45 22.81 -7.01
N ALA A 156 -10.35 22.96 -7.76
CA ALA A 156 -9.64 21.85 -8.36
C ALA A 156 -8.94 20.95 -7.31
N MET A 157 -8.77 21.43 -6.07
CA MET A 157 -8.17 20.68 -4.97
C MET A 157 -9.23 20.13 -3.99
N THR A 158 -10.52 20.42 -4.21
CA THR A 158 -11.60 19.99 -3.30
C THR A 158 -12.32 18.74 -3.82
N VAL A 159 -12.62 17.82 -2.92
CA VAL A 159 -13.43 16.62 -3.13
C VAL A 159 -14.77 16.76 -2.42
N GLU A 160 -15.84 16.42 -3.14
CA GLU A 160 -17.20 16.33 -2.60
C GLU A 160 -17.54 14.89 -2.17
N SER A 161 -16.61 13.93 -2.33
CA SER A 161 -16.74 12.54 -1.88
C SER A 161 -15.37 11.82 -1.86
N PHE A 162 -15.25 10.75 -1.06
CA PHE A 162 -14.06 9.89 -1.06
C PHE A 162 -13.81 9.15 -2.39
N SER A 163 -14.88 8.90 -3.16
CA SER A 163 -14.76 8.37 -4.52
C SER A 163 -14.35 9.46 -5.54
N GLY A 164 -14.25 10.72 -5.11
CA GLY A 164 -13.91 11.86 -5.94
C GLY A 164 -12.40 12.05 -6.12
N THR A 165 -12.04 12.60 -7.28
CA THR A 165 -10.71 13.02 -7.74
C THR A 165 -9.64 11.91 -7.70
N PRO A 166 -9.67 10.94 -8.64
CA PRO A 166 -8.63 9.91 -8.83
C PRO A 166 -7.25 10.52 -9.05
N SER A 167 -7.19 11.59 -9.83
CA SER A 167 -5.98 12.36 -10.04
C SER A 167 -6.25 13.83 -9.73
N PRO A 168 -5.65 14.39 -8.68
CA PRO A 168 -5.65 15.84 -8.49
C PRO A 168 -4.99 16.54 -9.69
N PRO A 169 -5.37 17.78 -10.01
CA PRO A 169 -4.80 18.51 -11.14
C PRO A 169 -3.27 18.62 -11.09
N ASP A 170 -2.62 18.49 -12.24
CA ASP A 170 -1.15 18.59 -12.34
C ASP A 170 -0.61 20.01 -12.33
N ASP A 171 -1.48 21.01 -12.49
CA ASP A 171 -1.13 22.42 -12.51
C ASP A 171 -1.29 23.10 -11.14
N ILE A 172 -1.45 22.32 -10.07
CA ILE A 172 -1.40 22.81 -8.69
C ILE A 172 -0.02 23.46 -8.46
N PRO A 173 0.04 24.75 -8.08
CA PRO A 173 1.31 25.38 -7.78
C PRO A 173 2.04 24.67 -6.63
N LEU A 174 3.32 24.37 -6.85
CA LEU A 174 4.23 24.02 -5.77
C LEU A 174 4.31 25.17 -4.76
N ARG A 175 4.82 24.85 -3.56
CA ARG A 175 4.95 25.81 -2.45
C ARG A 175 5.64 27.10 -2.88
N GLU A 176 5.06 28.23 -2.49
CA GLU A 176 5.69 29.55 -2.55
C GLU A 176 5.79 30.17 -1.15
N THR A 177 6.68 31.14 -0.95
CA THR A 177 6.81 31.82 0.34
C THR A 177 5.57 32.67 0.61
N GLY A 178 4.85 32.35 1.68
CA GLY A 178 3.70 33.12 2.17
C GLY A 178 4.11 34.26 3.11
N LEU A 179 3.18 34.62 4.01
CA LEU A 179 3.40 35.66 5.02
C LEU A 179 4.42 35.21 6.08
N MET A 180 5.38 36.08 6.38
CA MET A 180 6.36 35.84 7.44
C MET A 180 5.97 36.59 8.72
N PHE A 181 6.00 35.85 9.84
CA PHE A 181 5.76 36.39 11.18
C PHE A 181 7.05 36.29 12.00
N ALA A 182 7.38 37.34 12.75
CA ALA A 182 8.55 37.34 13.63
C ALA A 182 8.24 37.98 14.98
N PHE A 183 8.92 37.50 16.02
CA PHE A 183 8.86 38.12 17.34
C PHE A 183 9.44 39.55 17.24
N GLU A 184 8.74 40.54 17.79
CA GLU A 184 9.15 41.95 17.68
C GLU A 184 10.54 42.24 18.26
N GLY A 185 11.03 41.40 19.18
CA GLY A 185 12.37 41.52 19.75
C GLY A 185 13.47 40.73 19.01
N ALA A 186 13.15 40.03 17.93
CA ALA A 186 14.13 39.27 17.15
C ALA A 186 14.87 40.17 16.15
N ASP A 187 16.13 39.86 15.87
CA ASP A 187 16.94 40.58 14.87
C ASP A 187 16.34 40.51 13.45
N THR A 188 15.54 39.48 13.17
CA THR A 188 14.85 39.24 11.90
C THR A 188 13.51 39.96 11.76
N ALA A 189 13.05 40.69 12.79
CA ALA A 189 11.74 41.36 12.77
C ALA A 189 11.57 42.36 11.61
N GLY A 190 12.66 42.94 11.10
CA GLY A 190 12.63 43.85 9.95
C GLY A 190 12.42 43.18 8.60
N GLU A 191 12.55 41.85 8.52
CA GLU A 191 12.34 41.05 7.31
C GLU A 191 10.92 40.45 7.24
N ALA A 192 10.18 40.47 8.35
CA ALA A 192 8.85 39.87 8.46
C ALA A 192 7.73 40.82 7.99
N ASP A 193 6.65 40.25 7.45
CA ASP A 193 5.45 40.99 7.10
C ASP A 193 4.68 41.46 8.34
N TYR A 194 4.74 40.66 9.42
CA TYR A 194 4.04 40.92 10.67
C TYR A 194 4.92 40.64 11.90
N GLY A 195 4.82 41.53 12.89
CA GLY A 195 5.40 41.33 14.22
C GLY A 195 4.42 40.67 15.18
N TYR A 196 4.90 39.80 16.07
CA TYR A 196 4.13 39.28 17.19
C TYR A 196 4.85 39.50 18.53
N SER A 197 4.07 39.48 19.61
CA SER A 197 4.57 39.53 20.99
C SER A 197 4.33 38.20 21.70
N LEU A 198 5.23 37.82 22.61
CA LEU A 198 5.08 36.65 23.45
C LEU A 198 4.46 37.06 24.79
N THR A 199 3.46 36.29 25.23
CA THR A 199 2.81 36.47 26.55
C THR A 199 2.98 35.18 27.35
N PRO A 200 3.35 35.25 28.64
CA PRO A 200 3.43 34.06 29.48
C PRO A 200 2.09 33.32 29.50
N MET A 201 2.12 32.01 29.24
CA MET A 201 0.90 31.20 29.18
C MET A 201 0.13 31.21 30.51
N ALA A 202 0.82 31.36 31.64
CA ALA A 202 0.20 31.47 32.96
C ALA A 202 -0.67 32.73 33.15
N ASP A 203 -0.41 33.78 32.36
CA ASP A 203 -1.19 35.02 32.38
C ASP A 203 -2.42 34.94 31.46
N LEU A 204 -2.50 33.94 30.58
CA LEU A 204 -3.63 33.66 29.70
C LEU A 204 -4.63 32.73 30.40
N THR A 205 -5.79 33.25 30.79
CA THR A 205 -6.87 32.44 31.41
C THR A 205 -7.94 32.12 30.37
N ILE A 206 -7.80 30.97 29.70
CA ILE A 206 -8.83 30.46 28.77
C ILE A 206 -9.70 29.45 29.52
N GLY A 207 -11.00 29.74 29.64
CA GLY A 207 -11.95 28.86 30.35
C GLY A 207 -12.42 27.68 29.51
N GLU A 208 -12.92 27.98 28.30
CA GLU A 208 -13.38 27.01 27.30
C GLU A 208 -13.43 27.68 25.92
N PHE A 209 -13.39 26.89 24.86
CA PHE A 209 -13.78 27.31 23.52
C PHE A 209 -15.23 26.89 23.27
N THR A 210 -16.01 27.71 22.54
CA THR A 210 -17.44 27.47 22.29
C THR A 210 -17.77 27.68 20.82
N GLY A 211 -18.59 26.81 20.24
CA GLY A 211 -19.02 26.90 18.84
C GLY A 211 -19.87 25.71 18.43
N PRO A 212 -20.57 25.77 17.29
CA PRO A 212 -21.26 24.61 16.73
C PRO A 212 -20.24 23.56 16.23
N GLN A 213 -20.66 22.29 16.24
CA GLN A 213 -19.99 21.23 15.47
C GLN A 213 -20.32 21.43 13.99
N LEU A 214 -19.33 21.39 13.10
CA LEU A 214 -19.54 21.40 11.65
C LEU A 214 -19.83 19.98 11.14
N SER A 215 -20.13 19.84 9.85
CA SER A 215 -20.28 18.54 9.17
C SER A 215 -19.48 18.49 7.87
N PHE A 216 -19.22 17.29 7.35
CA PHE A 216 -18.62 17.09 6.02
C PHE A 216 -19.66 17.28 4.91
N GLU A 217 -19.21 17.67 3.72
CA GLU A 217 -20.07 17.85 2.53
C GLU A 217 -20.59 16.52 1.94
N PHE A 218 -19.88 15.42 2.18
CA PHE A 218 -20.34 14.08 1.84
C PHE A 218 -21.02 13.39 3.03
N ALA A 219 -21.95 12.49 2.70
CA ALA A 219 -22.65 11.69 3.70
C ALA A 219 -21.69 10.72 4.43
N VAL A 220 -21.38 11.05 5.68
CA VAL A 220 -20.76 10.12 6.65
C VAL A 220 -21.86 9.60 7.58
N PRO A 221 -21.97 8.28 7.82
CA PRO A 221 -22.88 7.78 8.84
C PRO A 221 -22.59 8.43 10.20
N SER A 222 -23.61 8.90 10.91
CA SER A 222 -23.40 9.70 12.13
C SER A 222 -22.54 9.03 13.19
N PHE A 223 -22.58 7.69 13.32
CA PHE A 223 -21.72 6.97 14.26
C PHE A 223 -20.24 7.05 13.89
N ALA A 224 -19.91 7.11 12.59
CA ALA A 224 -18.56 7.27 12.09
C ALA A 224 -18.13 8.74 12.17
N GLU A 225 -19.06 9.67 11.90
CA GLU A 225 -18.83 11.10 12.09
C GLU A 225 -18.54 11.44 13.55
N ASP A 226 -19.29 10.87 14.51
CA ASP A 226 -19.05 11.00 15.95
C ASP A 226 -17.65 10.48 16.35
N ALA A 227 -17.17 9.42 15.71
CA ALA A 227 -15.85 8.85 15.98
C ALA A 227 -14.69 9.76 15.52
N VAL A 228 -14.93 10.62 14.53
CA VAL A 228 -13.96 11.62 14.03
C VAL A 228 -14.34 13.06 14.40
N ALA A 229 -15.37 13.24 15.25
CA ALA A 229 -15.96 14.55 15.53
C ALA A 229 -15.01 15.53 16.24
N SER A 230 -13.93 15.05 16.86
CA SER A 230 -12.89 15.89 17.46
C SER A 230 -12.29 16.90 16.48
N HIS A 231 -12.32 16.58 15.19
CA HIS A 231 -11.83 17.42 14.11
C HIS A 231 -12.84 18.55 13.80
N ILE A 232 -14.13 18.21 13.70
CA ILE A 232 -15.22 19.14 13.36
C ILE A 232 -15.85 19.88 14.55
N THR A 233 -15.24 19.81 15.73
CA THR A 233 -15.68 20.49 16.97
C THR A 233 -14.64 21.50 17.45
N THR A 234 -14.98 22.31 18.44
CA THR A 234 -14.04 23.29 19.01
C THR A 234 -12.94 22.62 19.83
N THR A 235 -11.69 23.09 19.67
CA THR A 235 -10.53 22.58 20.44
C THR A 235 -10.62 22.79 21.95
N GLY A 236 -9.88 21.98 22.71
CA GLY A 236 -9.73 22.12 24.15
C GLY A 236 -8.77 23.24 24.57
N THR A 237 -8.64 23.49 25.86
CA THR A 237 -7.62 24.40 26.39
C THR A 237 -6.25 23.69 26.44
N PRO A 238 -5.13 24.39 26.20
CA PRO A 238 -3.80 23.79 26.29
C PRO A 238 -3.53 23.11 27.64
N THR A 239 -3.97 23.73 28.74
CA THR A 239 -3.77 23.23 30.11
C THR A 239 -4.51 21.92 30.41
N ALA A 240 -5.49 21.54 29.61
CA ALA A 240 -6.18 20.25 29.73
C ALA A 240 -5.44 19.11 29.02
N GLN A 241 -4.49 19.42 28.13
CA GLN A 241 -3.77 18.40 27.36
C GLN A 241 -2.63 17.79 28.19
N PRO A 242 -2.44 16.45 28.16
CA PRO A 242 -1.34 15.80 28.90
C PRO A 242 0.05 16.36 28.58
N ARG A 243 0.30 16.71 27.31
CA ARG A 243 1.56 17.30 26.81
C ARG A 243 1.93 18.65 27.44
N PHE A 244 0.97 19.34 28.06
CA PHE A 244 1.23 20.56 28.81
C PHE A 244 2.00 20.26 30.12
N ALA A 245 1.67 19.15 30.76
CA ALA A 245 2.31 18.74 32.02
C ALA A 245 3.53 17.84 31.78
N ASP A 246 3.50 17.03 30.71
CA ASP A 246 4.57 16.11 30.35
C ASP A 246 4.96 16.26 28.86
N PRO A 247 5.91 17.14 28.53
CA PRO A 247 6.33 17.38 27.15
C PRO A 247 7.08 16.18 26.53
N LEU A 248 7.56 15.23 27.32
CA LEU A 248 8.27 14.06 26.79
C LEU A 248 7.33 13.14 26.01
N THR A 249 6.01 13.26 26.19
CA THR A 249 5.02 12.51 25.40
C THR A 249 5.07 12.84 23.91
N ASP A 250 5.61 14.00 23.54
CA ASP A 250 5.70 14.45 22.15
C ASP A 250 7.08 14.15 21.53
N VAL A 251 8.04 13.66 22.31
CA VAL A 251 9.26 13.06 21.76
C VAL A 251 8.90 11.65 21.32
N THR A 252 8.83 11.41 20.02
CA THR A 252 8.37 10.16 19.39
C THR A 252 9.50 9.33 18.79
N ASP A 253 10.67 9.92 18.50
CA ASP A 253 11.83 9.16 18.03
C ASP A 253 12.54 8.44 19.19
N PRO A 254 12.65 7.09 19.16
CA PRO A 254 13.32 6.33 20.22
C PRO A 254 14.79 6.72 20.45
N ARG A 255 15.49 7.19 19.41
CA ARG A 255 16.90 7.60 19.49
C ARG A 255 17.03 8.96 20.18
N HIS A 256 16.10 9.88 19.91
CA HIS A 256 16.05 11.17 20.63
C HIS A 256 15.71 10.96 22.10
N ARG A 257 14.74 10.07 22.41
CA ARG A 257 14.46 9.63 23.79
C ARG A 257 15.69 9.06 24.48
N SER A 258 16.40 8.15 23.81
CA SER A 258 17.63 7.55 24.34
C SER A 258 18.69 8.62 24.64
N ALA A 259 18.92 9.56 23.73
CA ALA A 259 19.85 10.66 23.92
C ALA A 259 19.47 11.55 25.13
N LEU A 260 18.19 11.86 25.31
CA LEU A 260 17.70 12.62 26.46
C LEU A 260 17.90 11.85 27.78
N SER A 261 17.61 10.54 27.78
CA SER A 261 17.79 9.69 28.97
C SER A 261 19.27 9.58 29.37
N GLU A 262 20.16 9.35 28.40
CA GLU A 262 21.60 9.24 28.64
C GLU A 262 22.21 10.55 29.19
N ARG A 263 21.76 11.70 28.70
CA ARG A 263 22.32 13.01 29.07
C ARG A 263 21.74 13.55 30.39
N PHE A 264 20.45 13.33 30.64
CA PHE A 264 19.72 14.03 31.69
C PHE A 264 19.06 13.10 32.72
N ASP A 265 19.26 11.78 32.64
CA ASP A 265 18.68 10.76 33.53
C ASP A 265 17.14 10.84 33.58
N LEU A 266 16.54 11.11 32.41
CA LEU A 266 15.09 11.18 32.23
C LEU A 266 14.52 9.78 31.99
N ASP A 267 13.36 9.51 32.60
CA ASP A 267 12.55 8.35 32.26
C ASP A 267 11.85 8.60 30.92
N VAL A 268 12.24 7.84 29.92
CA VAL A 268 11.72 7.93 28.54
C VAL A 268 11.03 6.64 28.10
N SER A 269 10.80 5.72 29.03
CA SER A 269 10.13 4.45 28.78
C SER A 269 8.67 4.65 28.35
N GLY A 270 8.10 3.65 27.67
CA GLY A 270 6.67 3.63 27.35
C GLY A 270 6.27 3.92 25.91
N LEU A 271 7.18 3.86 24.93
CA LEU A 271 6.78 3.61 23.54
C LEU A 271 6.62 2.11 23.32
N ALA A 272 5.48 1.70 22.76
CA ALA A 272 5.28 0.39 22.18
C ALA A 272 5.89 0.31 20.75
N GLY A 273 5.50 -0.69 19.98
CA GLY A 273 6.05 -0.95 18.65
C GLY A 273 5.53 -0.04 17.54
N ASP A 274 6.06 -0.26 16.33
CA ASP A 274 5.72 0.50 15.14
C ASP A 274 5.09 -0.43 14.07
N VAL A 275 4.16 0.10 13.28
CA VAL A 275 3.61 -0.55 12.08
C VAL A 275 3.94 0.34 10.88
N VAL A 276 4.62 -0.22 9.89
CA VAL A 276 5.20 0.55 8.76
C VAL A 276 4.92 -0.08 7.39
N GLY A 277 4.69 0.74 6.37
CA GLY A 277 4.51 0.31 4.97
C GLY A 277 4.52 1.49 4.01
N VAL A 278 4.41 1.23 2.71
CA VAL A 278 4.40 2.25 1.65
C VAL A 278 3.23 1.98 0.72
N ILE A 279 2.40 2.98 0.49
CA ILE A 279 1.31 2.89 -0.48
C ILE A 279 1.90 2.82 -1.88
N ARG A 280 1.40 1.90 -2.70
CA ARG A 280 1.65 1.79 -4.14
C ARG A 280 0.34 1.83 -4.88
N GLU A 281 0.29 2.56 -5.99
CA GLU A 281 -0.92 2.60 -6.83
C GLU A 281 -0.77 1.62 -8.00
N ALA A 282 -1.77 0.78 -8.24
CA ALA A 282 -1.81 -0.13 -9.38
C ALA A 282 -2.33 0.58 -10.64
N THR A 283 -1.64 0.41 -11.76
CA THR A 283 -2.01 0.93 -13.10
C THR A 283 -1.95 -0.18 -14.14
N ASP A 284 -2.51 0.04 -15.33
CA ASP A 284 -2.31 -0.85 -16.46
C ASP A 284 -0.83 -0.95 -16.86
N SER A 285 -0.41 -2.12 -17.36
CA SER A 285 0.97 -2.37 -17.75
C SER A 285 1.14 -2.43 -19.27
N ASP A 286 2.02 -1.59 -19.80
CA ASP A 286 2.46 -1.64 -21.20
C ASP A 286 3.27 -2.93 -21.52
N ASP A 287 3.76 -3.64 -20.49
CA ASP A 287 4.51 -4.89 -20.63
C ASP A 287 3.61 -6.14 -20.72
N ALA A 288 2.30 -5.98 -20.50
CA ALA A 288 1.27 -6.98 -20.75
C ALA A 288 0.62 -6.81 -22.13
N PRO A 289 0.29 -7.90 -22.85
CA PRO A 289 -0.57 -7.81 -24.01
C PRO A 289 -2.04 -7.64 -23.58
N GLY A 290 -2.69 -6.53 -23.94
CA GLY A 290 -4.07 -6.25 -23.56
C GLY A 290 -4.26 -6.17 -22.03
N SER A 291 -5.45 -6.54 -21.54
CA SER A 291 -5.82 -6.58 -20.12
C SER A 291 -5.22 -7.81 -19.41
N ASN A 292 -3.88 -7.93 -19.40
CA ASN A 292 -3.18 -9.09 -18.83
C ASN A 292 -2.09 -8.76 -17.80
N GLY A 293 -2.16 -7.60 -17.16
CA GLY A 293 -1.16 -7.24 -16.16
C GLY A 293 -1.24 -5.79 -15.70
N VAL A 294 -0.67 -5.57 -14.53
CA VAL A 294 -0.58 -4.26 -13.90
C VAL A 294 0.86 -3.93 -13.54
N ASP A 295 1.14 -2.64 -13.42
CA ASP A 295 2.34 -2.11 -12.79
C ASP A 295 1.97 -1.45 -11.45
N THR A 296 2.94 -1.29 -10.57
CA THR A 296 2.77 -0.58 -9.29
C THR A 296 3.69 0.62 -9.21
N GLY A 297 3.13 1.79 -8.95
CA GLY A 297 3.84 3.07 -8.91
C GLY A 297 3.74 3.79 -7.57
N GLU A 298 4.44 4.92 -7.46
CA GLU A 298 4.22 5.87 -6.37
C GLU A 298 2.85 6.54 -6.51
N PRO A 299 2.05 6.62 -5.44
CA PRO A 299 0.80 7.35 -5.48
C PRO A 299 1.06 8.85 -5.57
N VAL A 300 0.15 9.58 -6.21
CA VAL A 300 0.22 11.06 -6.33
C VAL A 300 -0.59 11.79 -5.26
N VAL A 301 -1.41 11.05 -4.51
CA VAL A 301 -2.29 11.54 -3.45
C VAL A 301 -1.89 10.88 -2.14
N GLU A 302 -1.81 11.66 -1.05
CA GLU A 302 -1.61 11.07 0.29
C GLU A 302 -2.84 10.22 0.68
N GLY A 303 -2.56 9.08 1.30
CA GLY A 303 -3.55 8.22 1.91
C GLY A 303 -3.75 8.51 3.40
N ILE A 304 -4.64 7.74 4.00
CA ILE A 304 -4.94 7.69 5.42
C ILE A 304 -4.84 6.22 5.84
N ALA A 305 -4.17 5.96 6.95
CA ALA A 305 -4.13 4.67 7.62
C ALA A 305 -4.92 4.73 8.93
N LEU A 306 -5.60 3.65 9.26
CA LEU A 306 -6.35 3.49 10.51
C LEU A 306 -6.08 2.09 11.08
N LEU A 307 -5.72 2.02 12.37
CA LEU A 307 -5.75 0.77 13.13
C LEU A 307 -7.08 0.67 13.88
N GLU A 308 -7.96 -0.24 13.50
CA GLU A 308 -9.32 -0.26 14.09
C GLU A 308 -9.36 -0.64 15.57
N SER A 309 -8.35 -1.37 16.05
CA SER A 309 -8.16 -1.71 17.46
C SER A 309 -7.85 -0.50 18.36
N ASP A 310 -7.26 0.54 17.76
CA ASP A 310 -6.87 1.79 18.41
C ASP A 310 -7.21 2.93 17.43
N PRO A 311 -8.51 3.24 17.25
CA PRO A 311 -9.03 3.91 16.08
C PRO A 311 -8.67 5.40 16.06
N GLU A 312 -7.43 5.68 15.69
CA GLU A 312 -6.89 6.99 15.35
C GLU A 312 -6.43 6.94 13.90
N ALA A 313 -7.10 7.72 13.04
CA ALA A 313 -6.74 7.82 11.64
C ALA A 313 -5.51 8.73 11.50
N VAL A 314 -4.48 8.24 10.82
CA VAL A 314 -3.23 8.97 10.57
C VAL A 314 -3.02 9.14 9.07
N PRO A 315 -2.60 10.32 8.59
CA PRO A 315 -2.22 10.47 7.19
C PRO A 315 -0.91 9.73 6.90
N THR A 316 -0.71 9.37 5.64
CA THR A 316 0.62 8.99 5.16
C THR A 316 1.50 10.22 4.98
N PHE A 317 2.81 9.98 4.87
CA PHE A 317 3.80 11.02 4.56
C PHE A 317 4.67 10.52 3.42
N ASN A 318 4.55 11.15 2.26
CA ASN A 318 5.17 10.69 1.03
C ASN A 318 4.80 9.22 0.73
N GLY A 319 3.52 8.88 0.90
CA GLY A 319 2.99 7.53 0.72
C GLY A 319 3.37 6.53 1.83
N VAL A 320 4.20 6.92 2.79
CA VAL A 320 4.60 6.04 3.90
C VAL A 320 3.49 5.99 4.95
N VAL A 321 3.03 4.78 5.25
CA VAL A 321 2.22 4.46 6.43
C VAL A 321 3.20 4.27 7.59
N ALA A 322 3.10 5.08 8.65
CA ALA A 322 3.78 4.77 9.90
C ALA A 322 2.94 5.12 11.12
N LEU A 323 2.60 4.07 11.85
CA LEU A 323 1.93 4.12 13.13
C LEU A 323 2.94 3.83 14.22
N ARG A 324 3.07 4.73 15.18
CA ARG A 324 3.93 4.62 16.37
C ARG A 324 3.12 4.19 17.58
N ASP A 325 3.82 3.63 18.57
CA ASP A 325 3.24 3.28 19.86
C ASP A 325 2.03 2.35 19.71
N VAL A 326 2.18 1.33 18.86
CA VAL A 326 1.22 0.27 18.60
C VAL A 326 1.42 -0.82 19.66
N PRO A 327 0.41 -1.11 20.51
CA PRO A 327 0.48 -2.20 21.48
C PRO A 327 0.64 -3.54 20.78
N ALA A 328 1.33 -4.51 21.38
CA ALA A 328 1.36 -5.87 20.81
C ALA A 328 -0.04 -6.52 20.81
N GLY A 329 -0.33 -7.33 19.78
CA GLY A 329 -1.57 -8.07 19.61
C GLY A 329 -2.10 -8.05 18.18
N GLU A 330 -3.34 -8.52 18.01
CA GLU A 330 -4.03 -8.49 16.72
C GLU A 330 -4.62 -7.11 16.44
N HIS A 331 -4.35 -6.62 15.24
CA HIS A 331 -4.85 -5.36 14.72
C HIS A 331 -5.47 -5.56 13.34
N ARG A 332 -6.22 -4.56 12.91
CA ARG A 332 -6.64 -4.42 11.52
C ARG A 332 -6.24 -3.05 11.03
N LEU A 333 -5.40 -3.05 10.00
CA LEU A 333 -5.05 -1.86 9.25
C LEU A 333 -6.03 -1.69 8.10
N THR A 334 -6.58 -0.49 8.01
CA THR A 334 -7.32 -0.02 6.84
C THR A 334 -6.56 1.17 6.27
N VAL A 335 -6.21 1.10 4.98
CA VAL A 335 -5.62 2.21 4.23
C VAL A 335 -6.62 2.67 3.18
N ASN A 336 -6.86 3.98 3.10
CA ASN A 336 -7.81 4.55 2.16
C ASN A 336 -7.34 5.93 1.69
N GLY A 337 -7.83 6.39 0.55
CA GLY A 337 -7.45 7.67 -0.03
C GLY A 337 -8.51 8.18 -0.99
N ALA A 338 -8.40 9.45 -1.40
CA ALA A 338 -9.28 9.97 -2.44
C ALA A 338 -9.02 9.23 -3.75
N GLY A 339 -10.10 8.77 -4.40
CA GLY A 339 -10.00 8.19 -5.73
C GLY A 339 -9.42 6.78 -5.81
N VAL A 340 -9.01 6.18 -4.69
CA VAL A 340 -8.60 4.77 -4.60
C VAL A 340 -9.57 3.94 -3.76
N ALA A 341 -9.63 2.64 -4.02
CA ALA A 341 -10.39 1.68 -3.25
C ALA A 341 -9.65 1.37 -1.93
N PRO A 342 -10.39 1.12 -0.83
CA PRO A 342 -9.78 0.86 0.46
C PRO A 342 -9.03 -0.47 0.48
N TYR A 343 -7.85 -0.45 1.08
CA TYR A 343 -7.05 -1.62 1.41
C TYR A 343 -7.30 -2.02 2.87
N GLY A 344 -7.40 -3.32 3.14
CA GLY A 344 -7.58 -3.86 4.48
C GLY A 344 -6.70 -5.08 4.73
N GLN A 345 -6.02 -5.13 5.87
CA GLN A 345 -5.17 -6.24 6.28
C GLN A 345 -5.24 -6.44 7.80
N ARG A 346 -5.41 -7.70 8.24
CA ARG A 346 -5.20 -8.06 9.65
C ARG A 346 -3.71 -8.28 9.91
N ILE A 347 -3.24 -7.83 11.08
CA ILE A 347 -1.83 -7.79 11.45
C ILE A 347 -1.68 -8.37 12.86
N ASP A 348 -0.75 -9.29 13.07
CA ASP A 348 -0.30 -9.69 14.41
C ASP A 348 0.98 -8.91 14.76
N HIS A 349 0.86 -7.89 15.61
CA HIS A 349 1.95 -7.01 15.98
C HIS A 349 2.66 -7.50 17.24
N GLY A 350 3.99 -7.68 17.19
CA GLY A 350 4.78 -8.11 18.34
C GLY A 350 4.51 -9.55 18.80
N GLY A 351 3.75 -10.33 18.04
CA GLY A 351 3.61 -11.77 18.20
C GLY A 351 4.88 -12.54 17.80
N ASP A 352 4.99 -13.78 18.25
CA ASP A 352 6.13 -14.69 17.96
C ASP A 352 6.03 -15.31 16.54
N GLY A 353 5.13 -14.78 15.69
CA GLY A 353 4.63 -15.40 14.47
C GLY A 353 4.81 -14.54 13.24
N GLY A 354 5.82 -14.89 12.44
CA GLY A 354 5.81 -14.69 10.99
C GLY A 354 6.24 -13.31 10.52
N ASP A 355 7.50 -13.22 10.12
CA ASP A 355 7.93 -12.26 9.11
C ASP A 355 6.89 -12.22 7.98
N GLY A 356 6.31 -11.04 7.74
CA GLY A 356 5.67 -10.74 6.47
C GLY A 356 6.62 -11.17 5.35
N ALA A 357 6.06 -11.84 4.34
CA ALA A 357 6.75 -12.55 3.28
C ALA A 357 8.09 -11.91 2.86
N GLY A 358 9.16 -12.72 2.86
CA GLY A 358 10.49 -12.31 2.41
C GLY A 358 11.56 -13.42 2.50
N SER A 359 11.19 -14.70 2.32
CA SER A 359 12.19 -15.78 2.28
C SER A 359 12.94 -15.77 0.94
N THR A 360 13.99 -14.96 0.84
CA THR A 360 15.02 -15.13 -0.19
C THR A 360 16.02 -16.19 0.26
N ASP A 361 16.06 -17.27 -0.51
CA ASP A 361 16.93 -18.42 -0.32
C ASP A 361 18.41 -17.99 -0.49
N SER A 362 19.17 -17.97 0.61
CA SER A 362 20.63 -17.86 0.58
C SER A 362 21.24 -18.99 1.40
N ALA A 363 21.52 -20.08 0.70
CA ALA A 363 22.27 -21.22 1.19
C ALA A 363 23.64 -20.79 1.73
N THR A 364 23.88 -20.98 3.03
CA THR A 364 25.22 -21.23 3.55
C THR A 364 25.18 -22.27 4.69
N THR A 365 26.18 -23.13 4.69
CA THR A 365 26.22 -24.46 5.31
C THR A 365 26.70 -24.44 6.77
N ASP A 366 26.18 -25.39 7.55
CA ASP A 366 26.71 -26.03 8.78
C ASP A 366 27.06 -25.18 10.01
N SER A 367 26.31 -25.37 11.11
CA SER A 367 26.82 -26.09 12.31
C SER A 367 25.78 -26.28 13.43
N GLU A 368 25.68 -27.54 13.84
CA GLU A 368 25.42 -28.09 15.19
C GLU A 368 24.26 -27.59 16.06
N THR A 369 23.28 -28.50 16.17
CA THR A 369 22.27 -28.75 17.20
C THR A 369 22.51 -28.13 18.58
N ALA A 370 21.63 -27.19 18.98
CA ALA A 370 21.29 -26.91 20.36
C ALA A 370 19.77 -26.90 20.51
N GLU A 371 19.23 -27.67 21.46
CA GLU A 371 17.80 -27.73 21.75
C GLU A 371 17.25 -26.37 22.21
N PRO A 372 16.00 -26.01 21.87
CA PRO A 372 15.43 -24.74 22.24
C PRO A 372 15.15 -24.75 23.74
N THR A 373 15.85 -23.88 24.46
CA THR A 373 15.41 -23.50 25.80
C THR A 373 14.40 -22.38 25.58
N GLU A 374 13.15 -22.56 26.02
CA GLU A 374 12.16 -21.49 26.09
C GLU A 374 12.77 -20.29 26.83
N SER A 375 13.24 -19.31 26.06
CA SER A 375 13.75 -18.06 26.58
C SER A 375 12.55 -17.15 26.75
N ALA A 376 12.03 -17.08 27.98
CA ALA A 376 11.09 -16.05 28.36
C ALA A 376 11.64 -14.69 27.91
N ALA A 377 10.92 -14.02 27.02
CA ALA A 377 11.25 -12.71 26.50
C ALA A 377 11.58 -11.76 27.66
N THR A 378 12.84 -11.31 27.71
CA THR A 378 13.20 -10.15 28.50
C THR A 378 12.61 -8.94 27.79
N ALA A 379 11.66 -8.26 28.44
CA ALA A 379 10.97 -7.06 27.99
C ALA A 379 11.88 -5.80 27.92
N ASP A 380 13.09 -5.95 27.37
CA ASP A 380 14.14 -4.92 27.34
C ASP A 380 14.83 -4.87 25.96
N GLY A 381 14.18 -5.42 24.92
CA GLY A 381 14.54 -5.19 23.53
C GLY A 381 13.93 -3.89 23.01
N PRO A 382 14.46 -3.30 21.92
CA PRO A 382 13.80 -2.16 21.28
C PRO A 382 12.35 -2.53 20.91
N PRO A 383 11.44 -1.55 20.87
CA PRO A 383 10.06 -1.78 20.46
C PRO A 383 10.02 -2.50 19.09
N ALA A 384 9.12 -3.48 18.95
CA ALA A 384 8.99 -4.28 17.73
C ALA A 384 8.51 -3.42 16.56
N THR A 385 8.97 -3.73 15.34
CA THR A 385 8.46 -3.09 14.11
C THR A 385 7.82 -4.16 13.23
N THR A 386 6.58 -3.93 12.80
CA THR A 386 5.85 -4.80 11.87
C THR A 386 5.71 -4.12 10.52
N THR A 387 6.11 -4.81 9.47
CA THR A 387 5.93 -4.35 8.08
C THR A 387 4.61 -4.85 7.53
N VAL A 388 3.83 -3.96 6.92
CA VAL A 388 2.52 -4.26 6.30
C VAL A 388 2.62 -4.27 4.78
N GLY A 389 1.62 -4.85 4.12
CA GLY A 389 1.70 -5.09 2.68
C GLY A 389 2.68 -6.19 2.29
N VAL A 390 2.94 -6.33 0.99
CA VAL A 390 3.85 -7.32 0.42
C VAL A 390 5.24 -6.70 0.34
N ASP A 391 6.23 -7.24 1.05
CA ASP A 391 7.57 -6.65 1.13
C ASP A 391 7.58 -5.16 1.57
N GLY A 392 6.53 -4.70 2.26
CA GLY A 392 6.32 -3.30 2.64
C GLY A 392 5.40 -2.50 1.72
N ASP A 393 5.05 -3.02 0.55
CA ASP A 393 4.17 -2.35 -0.42
C ASP A 393 2.69 -2.66 -0.14
N VAL A 394 1.93 -1.62 0.18
CA VAL A 394 0.47 -1.61 0.34
C VAL A 394 -0.14 -1.17 -0.99
N VAL A 395 -0.48 -2.13 -1.84
CA VAL A 395 -1.04 -1.85 -3.17
C VAL A 395 -2.50 -1.43 -3.07
N VAL A 396 -2.81 -0.22 -3.50
CA VAL A 396 -4.17 0.33 -3.65
C VAL A 396 -4.54 0.44 -5.12
N THR A 397 -5.83 0.42 -5.42
CA THR A 397 -6.34 0.47 -6.80
C THR A 397 -7.21 1.70 -7.02
N PRO A 398 -7.05 2.45 -8.12
CA PRO A 398 -7.99 3.50 -8.51
C PRO A 398 -9.45 3.02 -8.48
N ASN A 399 -10.35 3.76 -7.83
CA ASN A 399 -11.76 3.40 -7.68
C ASN A 399 -12.45 3.16 -9.02
N GLU A 400 -12.05 3.90 -10.05
CA GLU A 400 -12.64 3.76 -11.37
C GLU A 400 -12.27 2.46 -12.04
N ASP A 401 -11.14 1.83 -11.66
CA ASP A 401 -10.61 0.56 -12.17
C ASP A 401 -10.70 -0.60 -11.17
N ALA A 402 -11.19 -0.35 -9.96
CA ALA A 402 -11.22 -1.32 -8.88
C ALA A 402 -12.29 -2.41 -9.09
N VAL A 403 -11.85 -3.66 -9.00
CA VAL A 403 -12.69 -4.85 -8.97
C VAL A 403 -12.49 -5.57 -7.64
N LYS A 404 -13.57 -5.87 -6.94
CA LYS A 404 -13.51 -6.62 -5.68
C LYS A 404 -13.38 -8.12 -5.96
N VAL A 405 -12.18 -8.68 -5.81
CA VAL A 405 -11.97 -10.13 -5.86
C VAL A 405 -12.39 -10.73 -4.53
N ARG A 406 -13.34 -11.67 -4.54
CA ARG A 406 -13.88 -12.31 -3.35
C ARG A 406 -13.70 -13.82 -3.43
N ALA A 407 -13.27 -14.44 -2.34
CA ALA A 407 -13.28 -15.89 -2.19
C ALA A 407 -14.27 -16.28 -1.08
N GLU A 408 -15.20 -17.19 -1.38
CA GLU A 408 -16.17 -17.74 -0.43
C GLU A 408 -15.85 -19.21 -0.18
N PRO A 409 -15.54 -19.65 1.07
CA PRO A 409 -15.26 -21.05 1.34
C PRO A 409 -16.49 -21.92 1.08
N ALA A 410 -16.29 -23.14 0.61
CA ALA A 410 -17.37 -24.12 0.51
C ALA A 410 -18.04 -24.37 1.86
N ALA A 411 -19.34 -24.66 1.87
CA ALA A 411 -20.11 -24.80 3.12
C ALA A 411 -19.60 -25.92 4.07
N ASP A 412 -18.85 -26.88 3.54
CA ASP A 412 -18.23 -27.99 4.26
C ASP A 412 -16.69 -27.87 4.38
N ALA A 413 -16.11 -26.75 3.95
CA ALA A 413 -14.68 -26.45 4.07
C ALA A 413 -14.40 -25.54 5.29
N PRO A 414 -13.16 -25.56 5.82
CA PRO A 414 -12.73 -24.54 6.77
C PRO A 414 -12.72 -23.14 6.11
N GLY A 415 -12.69 -22.10 6.95
CA GLY A 415 -12.40 -20.74 6.49
C GLY A 415 -10.97 -20.60 5.99
N PHE A 416 -10.60 -19.36 5.63
CA PHE A 416 -9.23 -19.05 5.20
C PHE A 416 -8.46 -18.43 6.35
N ASP A 417 -7.28 -18.99 6.62
CA ASP A 417 -6.29 -18.40 7.53
C ASP A 417 -5.51 -17.30 6.81
N ARG A 418 -5.19 -17.50 5.52
CA ARG A 418 -4.41 -16.55 4.71
C ARG A 418 -4.95 -16.44 3.30
N VAL A 419 -4.85 -15.24 2.73
CA VAL A 419 -5.21 -14.97 1.32
C VAL A 419 -4.12 -14.14 0.67
N ALA A 420 -3.83 -14.48 -0.59
CA ALA A 420 -2.91 -13.73 -1.41
C ALA A 420 -3.44 -13.53 -2.82
N VAL A 421 -3.03 -12.42 -3.44
CA VAL A 421 -3.35 -12.10 -4.83
C VAL A 421 -2.06 -11.75 -5.55
N GLU A 422 -1.84 -12.40 -6.69
CA GLU A 422 -0.66 -12.25 -7.52
C GLU A 422 -1.08 -11.91 -8.96
N ASP A 423 -0.65 -10.77 -9.48
CA ASP A 423 -0.76 -10.41 -10.90
C ASP A 423 0.37 -11.05 -11.72
N ASP A 424 0.09 -11.38 -12.98
CA ASP A 424 1.06 -12.01 -13.89
C ASP A 424 2.29 -11.11 -14.15
N VAL A 425 2.17 -9.77 -14.08
CA VAL A 425 3.25 -8.80 -14.31
C VAL A 425 3.80 -8.24 -13.00
N ALA A 426 2.95 -7.63 -12.16
CA ALA A 426 3.40 -7.01 -10.90
C ALA A 426 3.84 -8.04 -9.84
N GLY A 427 3.47 -9.31 -10.00
CA GLY A 427 3.68 -10.32 -8.98
C GLY A 427 2.71 -10.14 -7.81
N ARG A 428 3.16 -10.41 -6.59
CA ARG A 428 2.29 -10.45 -5.40
C ARG A 428 1.89 -9.03 -5.00
N VAL A 429 0.60 -8.72 -5.09
CA VAL A 429 0.02 -7.39 -4.78
C VAL A 429 -0.72 -7.38 -3.43
N TYR A 430 -1.08 -8.56 -2.93
CA TYR A 430 -1.68 -8.73 -1.61
C TYR A 430 -1.21 -10.04 -0.99
N ASP A 431 -0.91 -10.02 0.30
CA ASP A 431 -0.61 -11.21 1.09
C ASP A 431 -0.88 -10.94 2.57
N GLY A 432 -1.85 -11.64 3.15
CA GLY A 432 -2.12 -11.49 4.56
C GLY A 432 -3.31 -12.28 5.07
N LEU A 433 -3.58 -12.09 6.35
CA LEU A 433 -4.78 -12.55 7.01
C LEU A 433 -6.00 -11.83 6.42
N PRO A 434 -7.10 -12.52 6.08
CA PRO A 434 -8.30 -11.90 5.55
C PRO A 434 -8.77 -10.75 6.43
N ALA A 435 -9.13 -9.62 5.80
CA ALA A 435 -9.73 -8.53 6.54
C ALA A 435 -11.01 -9.03 7.23
N ASP A 436 -12.04 -9.45 6.51
CA ASP A 436 -13.34 -9.79 7.09
C ASP A 436 -13.33 -11.08 7.93
N ASP A 437 -14.38 -11.31 8.73
CA ASP A 437 -14.46 -12.51 9.58
C ASP A 437 -14.48 -13.79 8.73
N GLU A 438 -13.80 -14.84 9.21
CA GLU A 438 -13.60 -16.14 8.51
C GLU A 438 -14.88 -16.74 7.92
N ALA A 439 -16.05 -16.41 8.48
CA ALA A 439 -17.36 -16.89 8.05
C ALA A 439 -17.90 -16.21 6.77
N GLU A 440 -17.39 -15.04 6.36
CA GLU A 440 -17.88 -14.29 5.19
C GLU A 440 -16.95 -14.39 3.95
N GLY A 441 -15.82 -15.07 4.10
CA GLY A 441 -14.79 -15.21 3.07
C GLY A 441 -13.76 -14.08 3.10
N ALA A 442 -12.96 -13.97 2.05
CA ALA A 442 -11.96 -12.91 1.91
C ALA A 442 -12.28 -12.02 0.72
N ALA A 443 -11.90 -10.75 0.79
CA ALA A 443 -12.01 -9.85 -0.35
C ALA A 443 -10.86 -8.85 -0.43
N VAL A 444 -10.38 -8.62 -1.65
CA VAL A 444 -9.28 -7.71 -1.99
C VAL A 444 -9.67 -6.92 -3.24
N TYR A 445 -9.38 -5.62 -3.26
CA TYR A 445 -9.54 -4.83 -4.47
C TYR A 445 -8.31 -4.98 -5.36
N VAL A 446 -8.55 -5.14 -6.66
CA VAL A 446 -7.51 -5.26 -7.69
C VAL A 446 -7.88 -4.39 -8.90
N HIS A 447 -6.90 -4.07 -9.74
CA HIS A 447 -7.12 -3.30 -10.96
C HIS A 447 -7.72 -4.16 -12.07
N ARG A 448 -8.71 -3.66 -12.82
CA ARG A 448 -9.42 -4.45 -13.85
C ARG A 448 -8.54 -5.01 -14.96
N GLU A 449 -7.46 -4.31 -15.31
CA GLU A 449 -6.56 -4.68 -16.41
C GLU A 449 -5.57 -5.81 -16.04
N GLY A 450 -5.59 -6.26 -14.79
CA GLY A 450 -4.68 -7.31 -14.32
C GLY A 450 -5.19 -8.72 -14.60
N ALA A 451 -4.28 -9.68 -14.50
CA ALA A 451 -4.55 -11.10 -14.66
C ALA A 451 -4.07 -11.83 -13.41
N TYR A 452 -5.01 -12.22 -12.55
CA TYR A 452 -4.69 -12.56 -11.18
C TYR A 452 -4.72 -14.05 -10.89
N THR A 453 -3.88 -14.46 -9.97
CA THR A 453 -4.01 -15.70 -9.22
C THR A 453 -4.39 -15.36 -7.79
N ALA A 454 -5.59 -15.76 -7.39
CA ALA A 454 -6.03 -15.71 -6.00
C ALA A 454 -5.64 -17.02 -5.30
N GLU A 455 -4.88 -16.93 -4.22
CA GLU A 455 -4.52 -18.04 -3.34
C GLU A 455 -5.30 -17.94 -2.03
N VAL A 456 -5.71 -19.09 -1.52
CA VAL A 456 -6.28 -19.23 -0.18
C VAL A 456 -5.57 -20.35 0.57
N GLU A 457 -5.31 -20.15 1.86
CA GLU A 457 -4.73 -21.14 2.76
C GLU A 457 -5.68 -21.36 3.93
N ASP A 458 -5.92 -22.62 4.30
CA ASP A 458 -6.70 -22.94 5.51
C ASP A 458 -5.83 -23.06 6.76
N GLU A 459 -6.45 -23.20 7.94
CA GLU A 459 -5.76 -23.36 9.22
C GLU A 459 -4.80 -24.57 9.27
N ALA A 460 -4.94 -25.55 8.36
CA ALA A 460 -4.04 -26.70 8.28
C ALA A 460 -2.83 -26.44 7.36
N GLY A 461 -2.73 -25.26 6.78
CA GLY A 461 -1.70 -24.87 5.81
C GLY A 461 -1.92 -25.45 4.42
N ALA A 462 -3.12 -25.96 4.10
CA ALA A 462 -3.41 -26.47 2.77
C ALA A 462 -3.78 -25.32 1.82
N LEU A 463 -3.22 -25.33 0.62
CA LEU A 463 -3.37 -24.26 -0.36
C LEU A 463 -4.42 -24.57 -1.43
N GLY A 464 -5.23 -23.58 -1.77
CA GLY A 464 -6.05 -23.51 -2.98
C GLY A 464 -5.58 -22.36 -3.88
N ALA A 465 -5.78 -22.48 -5.19
CA ALA A 465 -5.47 -21.42 -6.16
C ALA A 465 -6.59 -21.30 -7.19
N TYR A 466 -6.81 -20.06 -7.65
CA TYR A 466 -7.90 -19.68 -8.55
C TYR A 466 -7.43 -18.62 -9.53
N ARG A 467 -7.81 -18.78 -10.79
CA ARG A 467 -7.56 -17.80 -11.84
C ARG A 467 -8.70 -16.79 -11.86
N VAL A 468 -8.36 -15.50 -11.88
CA VAL A 468 -9.32 -14.39 -11.88
C VAL A 468 -8.88 -13.36 -12.91
N ASN A 469 -9.68 -13.15 -13.96
CA ASN A 469 -9.38 -12.22 -15.05
C ASN A 469 -10.54 -11.22 -15.17
N PRO A 470 -10.55 -10.10 -14.42
CA PRO A 470 -11.71 -9.21 -14.37
C PRO A 470 -12.17 -8.73 -15.75
N ALA A 471 -13.50 -8.77 -16.00
CA ALA A 471 -14.06 -8.17 -17.21
C ALA A 471 -14.18 -6.65 -17.08
N ALA A 472 -14.17 -5.94 -18.20
CA ALA A 472 -14.16 -4.47 -18.23
C ALA A 472 -15.34 -3.80 -17.49
N ASP A 473 -16.51 -4.43 -17.45
CA ASP A 473 -17.71 -3.93 -16.75
C ASP A 473 -17.97 -4.61 -15.40
N GLN A 474 -17.05 -5.45 -14.93
CA GLN A 474 -17.15 -6.19 -13.69
C GLN A 474 -16.72 -5.34 -12.50
N SER A 475 -17.55 -5.30 -11.45
CA SER A 475 -17.21 -4.63 -10.18
C SER A 475 -16.86 -5.61 -9.06
N THR A 476 -17.15 -6.90 -9.25
CA THR A 476 -16.87 -7.97 -8.28
C THR A 476 -16.60 -9.26 -9.02
N ALA A 477 -15.56 -9.99 -8.60
CA ALA A 477 -15.15 -11.29 -9.12
C ALA A 477 -15.15 -12.30 -7.98
N THR A 478 -16.14 -13.19 -7.95
CA THR A 478 -16.41 -14.10 -6.83
C THR A 478 -15.99 -15.52 -7.16
N VAL A 479 -14.99 -16.03 -6.47
CA VAL A 479 -14.68 -17.46 -6.42
C VAL A 479 -15.59 -18.13 -5.39
N ARG A 480 -16.63 -18.82 -5.85
CA ARG A 480 -17.58 -19.55 -5.01
C ARG A 480 -17.10 -20.95 -4.66
N GLU A 481 -17.54 -21.44 -3.50
CA GLU A 481 -17.27 -22.81 -3.05
C GLU A 481 -15.77 -23.14 -3.09
N ALA A 482 -14.94 -22.16 -2.73
CA ALA A 482 -13.49 -22.30 -2.73
C ALA A 482 -13.07 -23.38 -1.72
N ARG A 483 -12.18 -24.26 -2.18
CA ARG A 483 -11.55 -25.37 -1.46
C ARG A 483 -10.03 -25.32 -1.58
N THR A 484 -9.34 -25.84 -0.58
CA THR A 484 -7.89 -26.05 -0.61
C THR A 484 -7.54 -27.46 -1.12
N GLY A 485 -6.27 -27.70 -1.40
CA GLY A 485 -5.73 -29.02 -1.72
C GLY A 485 -5.59 -29.32 -3.21
N LYS A 486 -5.23 -30.58 -3.49
CA LYS A 486 -4.77 -31.05 -4.81
C LYS A 486 -5.76 -30.78 -5.94
N ALA A 487 -7.05 -30.97 -5.69
CA ALA A 487 -8.10 -30.77 -6.69
C ALA A 487 -8.17 -29.32 -7.17
N SER A 488 -8.14 -28.35 -6.25
CA SER A 488 -8.10 -26.91 -6.57
C SER A 488 -6.85 -26.58 -7.39
N LEU A 489 -5.67 -26.99 -6.93
CA LEU A 489 -4.40 -26.70 -7.62
C LEU A 489 -4.33 -27.32 -9.03
N THR A 490 -4.86 -28.53 -9.23
CA THR A 490 -4.94 -29.13 -10.58
C THR A 490 -5.98 -28.47 -11.48
N SER A 491 -7.05 -27.92 -10.91
CA SER A 491 -8.05 -27.15 -11.65
C SER A 491 -7.44 -25.84 -12.13
N PHE A 492 -6.80 -25.09 -11.22
CA PHE A 492 -6.04 -23.88 -11.54
C PHE A 492 -5.04 -24.10 -12.67
N LEU A 493 -4.22 -25.15 -12.59
CA LEU A 493 -3.24 -25.48 -13.63
C LEU A 493 -3.90 -25.72 -15.00
N LEU A 494 -5.07 -26.36 -15.02
CA LEU A 494 -5.84 -26.54 -16.26
C LEU A 494 -6.38 -25.21 -16.79
N THR A 495 -6.94 -24.37 -15.92
CA THR A 495 -7.46 -23.04 -16.26
C THR A 495 -6.35 -22.17 -16.86
N LEU A 496 -5.24 -21.98 -16.14
CA LEU A 496 -4.11 -21.17 -16.58
C LEU A 496 -3.49 -21.66 -17.90
N LEU A 497 -3.32 -22.97 -18.09
CA LEU A 497 -2.79 -23.51 -19.35
C LEU A 497 -3.78 -23.41 -20.51
N THR A 498 -5.09 -23.45 -20.25
CA THR A 498 -6.13 -23.27 -21.27
C THR A 498 -6.21 -21.80 -21.69
N GLU A 499 -6.15 -20.87 -20.75
CA GLU A 499 -6.01 -19.45 -21.01
C GLU A 499 -4.74 -19.14 -21.82
N THR A 500 -3.59 -19.64 -21.35
CA THR A 500 -2.29 -19.36 -21.98
C THR A 500 -2.24 -19.80 -23.43
N ILE A 501 -2.79 -20.98 -23.77
CA ILE A 501 -2.79 -21.44 -25.16
C ILE A 501 -3.83 -20.70 -26.02
N ALA A 502 -4.96 -20.30 -25.46
CA ALA A 502 -5.97 -19.50 -26.15
C ALA A 502 -5.39 -18.13 -26.54
N GLN A 503 -4.80 -17.42 -25.57
CA GLN A 503 -4.15 -16.13 -25.78
C GLN A 503 -2.92 -16.24 -26.68
N ALA A 504 -2.09 -17.29 -26.52
CA ALA A 504 -0.94 -17.49 -27.40
C ALA A 504 -1.32 -17.68 -28.87
N SER A 505 -2.50 -18.25 -29.14
CA SER A 505 -2.96 -18.48 -30.52
C SER A 505 -3.33 -17.20 -31.26
N VAL A 506 -3.65 -16.11 -30.54
CA VAL A 506 -3.96 -14.78 -31.11
C VAL A 506 -2.79 -14.23 -31.91
N PHE A 507 -1.56 -14.55 -31.46
CA PHE A 507 -0.33 -14.09 -32.09
C PHE A 507 -0.02 -14.74 -33.45
N GLU A 508 -0.95 -15.49 -34.06
CA GLU A 508 -0.81 -16.05 -35.40
C GLU A 508 -0.47 -14.96 -36.44
N ASP A 509 -1.09 -13.78 -36.32
CA ASP A 509 -0.88 -12.66 -37.23
C ASP A 509 0.33 -11.77 -36.84
N GLY A 510 1.01 -12.08 -35.73
CA GLY A 510 2.27 -11.48 -35.31
C GLY A 510 2.18 -10.39 -34.23
N ASP A 511 0.99 -10.03 -33.78
CA ASP A 511 0.71 -9.07 -32.70
C ASP A 511 -0.35 -9.63 -31.73
N ALA A 512 -0.69 -8.84 -30.71
CA ALA A 512 -1.67 -9.21 -29.69
C ALA A 512 -3.08 -8.69 -30.00
N ASP A 513 -3.36 -8.26 -31.24
CA ASP A 513 -4.63 -7.64 -31.58
C ASP A 513 -5.79 -8.61 -31.34
N GLY A 514 -6.75 -8.20 -30.50
CA GLY A 514 -7.91 -9.02 -30.14
C GLY A 514 -7.66 -10.01 -29.00
N ILE A 515 -6.54 -9.92 -28.27
CA ILE A 515 -6.29 -10.79 -27.10
C ILE A 515 -7.39 -10.66 -26.04
N ASP A 516 -7.95 -9.47 -25.84
CA ASP A 516 -9.05 -9.22 -24.89
C ASP A 516 -10.41 -9.70 -25.41
N GLU A 517 -10.52 -9.99 -26.72
CA GLU A 517 -11.71 -10.55 -27.33
C GLU A 517 -11.77 -12.08 -27.18
N VAL A 518 -10.66 -12.72 -26.75
CA VAL A 518 -10.61 -14.15 -26.50
C VAL A 518 -11.34 -14.48 -25.21
N GLY A 519 -12.43 -15.26 -25.33
CA GLY A 519 -13.06 -15.87 -24.18
C GLY A 519 -12.12 -16.87 -23.51
N VAL A 520 -11.55 -16.48 -22.38
CA VAL A 520 -10.68 -17.33 -21.55
C VAL A 520 -11.46 -17.86 -20.35
N PRO A 521 -11.22 -19.11 -19.92
CA PRO A 521 -11.84 -19.61 -18.69
C PRO A 521 -11.21 -18.95 -17.47
N ASP A 522 -12.02 -18.65 -16.45
CA ASP A 522 -11.56 -18.29 -15.11
C ASP A 522 -12.38 -19.05 -14.05
N ASP A 523 -12.05 -18.84 -12.77
CA ASP A 523 -12.69 -19.53 -11.65
C ASP A 523 -13.76 -18.68 -10.93
N THR A 524 -14.23 -17.59 -11.56
CA THR A 524 -15.23 -16.69 -10.98
C THR A 524 -16.65 -17.10 -11.39
N GLU A 525 -17.65 -16.79 -10.55
CA GLU A 525 -19.04 -17.07 -10.88
C GLU A 525 -19.56 -16.16 -12.01
N GLU A 526 -19.12 -14.90 -12.01
CA GLU A 526 -19.60 -13.88 -12.93
C GLU A 526 -19.20 -14.17 -14.38
N GLN A 527 -18.12 -14.93 -14.60
CA GLN A 527 -17.74 -15.42 -15.93
C GLN A 527 -18.25 -16.84 -16.20
N THR A 528 -18.67 -17.06 -17.45
CA THR A 528 -19.19 -18.36 -17.88
C THR A 528 -18.10 -19.20 -18.52
N GLY A 529 -17.80 -20.36 -17.94
CA GLY A 529 -17.05 -21.42 -18.61
C GLY A 529 -15.95 -22.01 -17.74
N ALA A 530 -16.27 -23.12 -17.06
CA ALA A 530 -15.23 -23.89 -16.39
C ALA A 530 -14.18 -24.34 -17.42
N ALA A 531 -12.90 -24.31 -17.06
CA ALA A 531 -11.83 -24.74 -17.97
C ALA A 531 -12.05 -26.15 -18.53
N ALA A 532 -12.71 -27.03 -17.77
CA ALA A 532 -13.08 -28.37 -18.22
C ALA A 532 -14.03 -28.38 -19.44
N ASP A 533 -14.87 -27.36 -19.57
CA ASP A 533 -15.80 -27.20 -20.70
C ASP A 533 -15.13 -26.47 -21.87
N ALA A 534 -14.30 -25.47 -21.59
CA ALA A 534 -13.63 -24.64 -22.61
C ALA A 534 -12.44 -25.33 -23.29
N VAL A 535 -11.75 -26.25 -22.61
CA VAL A 535 -10.48 -26.83 -23.08
C VAL A 535 -10.59 -27.53 -24.43
N GLU A 536 -11.72 -28.17 -24.75
CA GLU A 536 -11.87 -28.86 -26.04
C GLU A 536 -11.95 -27.86 -27.20
N ASP A 537 -12.75 -26.81 -27.04
CA ASP A 537 -12.93 -25.75 -28.04
C ASP A 537 -11.63 -24.99 -28.29
N VAL A 538 -10.90 -24.65 -27.21
CA VAL A 538 -9.60 -23.96 -27.30
C VAL A 538 -8.56 -24.83 -28.02
N LEU A 539 -8.50 -26.12 -27.71
CA LEU A 539 -7.57 -27.04 -28.37
C LEU A 539 -7.93 -27.25 -29.85
N GLU A 540 -9.22 -27.30 -30.20
CA GLU A 540 -9.67 -27.37 -31.60
C GLU A 540 -9.31 -26.10 -32.37
N ALA A 541 -9.54 -24.93 -31.79
CA ALA A 541 -9.14 -23.65 -32.37
C ALA A 541 -7.62 -23.59 -32.60
N THR A 542 -6.83 -23.98 -31.59
CA THR A 542 -5.35 -24.01 -31.70
C THR A 542 -4.87 -25.02 -32.75
N ALA A 543 -5.54 -26.16 -32.90
CA ALA A 543 -5.20 -27.15 -33.91
C ALA A 543 -5.38 -26.61 -35.34
N SER A 544 -6.31 -25.68 -35.54
CA SER A 544 -6.52 -25.00 -36.82
C SER A 544 -5.34 -24.08 -37.18
N VAL A 545 -4.78 -23.37 -36.20
CA VAL A 545 -3.57 -22.53 -36.33
C VAL A 545 -2.33 -23.38 -36.62
N THR A 546 -2.16 -24.51 -35.92
CA THR A 546 -0.96 -25.35 -36.05
C THR A 546 -0.99 -26.35 -37.22
N GLY A 547 -2.06 -26.35 -38.03
CA GLY A 547 -2.19 -27.13 -39.26
C GLY A 547 -2.64 -28.59 -39.12
N GLY A 548 -3.05 -29.03 -37.93
CA GLY A 548 -3.60 -30.36 -37.61
C GLY A 548 -2.75 -31.60 -38.03
N PRO A 549 -3.00 -32.81 -37.50
CA PRO A 549 -2.30 -34.02 -37.94
C PRO A 549 -2.68 -34.54 -39.34
N GLY A 550 -3.40 -33.77 -40.17
CA GLY A 550 -4.07 -34.28 -41.38
C GLY A 550 -4.28 -33.29 -42.53
N GLY A 551 -3.67 -32.11 -42.52
CA GLY A 551 -3.71 -31.17 -43.64
C GLY A 551 -2.82 -31.63 -44.80
N ASP A 552 -3.35 -32.48 -45.69
CA ASP A 552 -2.76 -32.76 -47.00
C ASP A 552 -2.88 -31.50 -47.88
N THR A 553 -1.91 -30.58 -47.79
CA THR A 553 -1.72 -29.56 -48.81
C THR A 553 -1.01 -30.19 -49.99
N GLY A 554 -1.80 -30.62 -50.96
CA GLY A 554 -1.31 -31.18 -52.22
C GLY A 554 -0.38 -30.24 -52.98
N GLY A 555 0.87 -30.71 -53.16
CA GLY A 555 1.65 -30.63 -54.40
C GLY A 555 2.04 -29.26 -54.96
N GLY A 556 3.32 -28.89 -54.78
CA GLY A 556 3.96 -27.76 -55.46
C GLY A 556 5.50 -27.71 -55.31
N ASP A 557 6.16 -28.70 -55.92
CA ASP A 557 7.59 -28.87 -56.27
C ASP A 557 8.65 -27.74 -56.05
N SER A 558 9.74 -28.16 -55.38
CA SER A 558 11.19 -27.86 -55.59
C SER A 558 11.83 -26.52 -55.21
N GLY A 559 12.78 -26.59 -54.25
CA GLY A 559 14.07 -25.88 -54.33
C GLY A 559 14.78 -25.49 -53.02
N ASP A 560 15.81 -26.26 -52.64
CA ASP A 560 17.13 -25.82 -52.12
C ASP A 560 17.27 -25.23 -50.69
N ASP A 561 17.73 -26.11 -49.78
CA ASP A 561 18.84 -26.00 -48.81
C ASP A 561 19.18 -24.64 -48.14
N GLY A 562 18.94 -24.56 -46.81
CA GLY A 562 19.62 -23.57 -45.96
C GLY A 562 19.00 -23.35 -44.57
N SER A 563 19.31 -24.24 -43.63
CA SER A 563 19.23 -24.09 -42.17
C SER A 563 18.84 -22.70 -41.60
N GLY A 564 17.58 -22.55 -41.23
CA GLY A 564 17.05 -21.46 -40.40
C GLY A 564 15.56 -21.71 -40.18
N GLY A 565 15.16 -22.18 -38.99
CA GLY A 565 13.74 -22.28 -38.65
C GLY A 565 13.16 -20.87 -38.66
N GLY A 566 12.24 -20.59 -39.60
CA GLY A 566 11.58 -19.29 -39.67
C GLY A 566 10.72 -19.02 -38.43
N PRO A 567 10.29 -17.76 -38.21
CA PRO A 567 9.45 -17.35 -37.08
C PRO A 567 8.26 -18.29 -36.86
N ASP A 568 7.57 -18.67 -37.93
CA ASP A 568 6.41 -19.56 -37.93
C ASP A 568 6.70 -20.96 -37.34
N ALA A 569 7.92 -21.48 -37.51
CA ALA A 569 8.29 -22.80 -36.99
C ALA A 569 8.48 -22.80 -35.47
N GLY A 570 8.98 -21.70 -34.91
CA GLY A 570 9.14 -21.50 -33.46
C GLY A 570 7.78 -21.33 -32.78
N PHE A 571 6.93 -20.47 -33.34
CA PHE A 571 5.57 -20.22 -32.88
C PHE A 571 4.71 -21.50 -32.84
N VAL A 572 4.61 -22.22 -33.97
CA VAL A 572 3.85 -23.48 -34.04
C VAL A 572 4.42 -24.54 -33.10
N GLY A 573 5.74 -24.56 -32.91
CA GLY A 573 6.41 -25.44 -31.95
C GLY A 573 5.98 -25.17 -30.50
N LEU A 574 5.90 -23.89 -30.12
CA LEU A 574 5.44 -23.46 -28.79
C LEU A 574 3.96 -23.81 -28.56
N LEU A 575 3.08 -23.52 -29.52
CA LEU A 575 1.64 -23.86 -29.41
C LEU A 575 1.43 -25.37 -29.21
N ARG A 576 2.17 -26.22 -29.93
CA ARG A 576 2.11 -27.68 -29.75
C ARG A 576 2.61 -28.12 -28.37
N ALA A 577 3.60 -27.43 -27.81
CA ALA A 577 4.11 -27.72 -26.47
C ALA A 577 3.10 -27.32 -25.38
N LEU A 578 2.43 -26.17 -25.56
CA LEU A 578 1.32 -25.72 -24.72
C LEU A 578 0.15 -26.71 -24.82
N GLU A 579 -0.28 -27.11 -26.02
CA GLU A 579 -1.35 -28.11 -26.24
C GLU A 579 -1.05 -29.41 -25.49
N ALA A 580 0.18 -29.91 -25.59
CA ALA A 580 0.59 -31.15 -24.90
C ALA A 580 0.55 -31.00 -23.37
N SER A 581 0.84 -29.80 -22.86
CA SER A 581 0.83 -29.47 -21.43
C SER A 581 -0.59 -29.31 -20.92
N THR A 582 -1.46 -28.57 -21.62
CA THR A 582 -2.90 -28.44 -21.32
C THR A 582 -3.58 -29.80 -21.27
N ASN A 583 -3.28 -30.68 -22.23
CA ASN A 583 -3.76 -32.07 -22.23
C ASN A 583 -3.26 -32.88 -21.02
N ALA A 584 -2.04 -32.64 -20.54
CA ALA A 584 -1.51 -33.30 -19.36
C ALA A 584 -2.13 -32.78 -18.07
N ALA A 585 -2.34 -31.46 -17.96
CA ALA A 585 -3.05 -30.82 -16.86
C ALA A 585 -4.51 -31.32 -16.77
N ARG A 586 -5.22 -31.41 -17.90
CA ARG A 586 -6.59 -31.96 -17.96
C ARG A 586 -6.67 -33.35 -17.33
N ARG A 587 -5.77 -34.25 -17.74
CA ARG A 587 -5.72 -35.61 -17.19
C ARG A 587 -5.37 -35.63 -15.70
N ALA A 588 -4.54 -34.69 -15.23
CA ALA A 588 -4.17 -34.59 -13.83
C ALA A 588 -5.37 -34.13 -13.00
N ASN A 589 -6.08 -33.10 -13.47
CA ASN A 589 -7.32 -32.61 -12.89
C ASN A 589 -8.38 -33.72 -12.82
N GLU A 590 -8.66 -34.42 -13.92
CA GLU A 590 -9.59 -35.57 -13.94
C GLU A 590 -9.24 -36.63 -12.88
N ALA A 591 -7.95 -36.92 -12.67
CA ALA A 591 -7.52 -37.88 -11.67
C ALA A 591 -7.69 -37.35 -10.24
N ALA A 592 -7.37 -36.07 -9.99
CA ALA A 592 -7.55 -35.43 -8.69
C ALA A 592 -9.03 -35.35 -8.31
N GLN A 593 -9.88 -34.88 -9.23
CA GLN A 593 -11.34 -34.80 -9.05
C GLN A 593 -11.99 -36.18 -8.83
N ALA A 594 -11.38 -37.25 -9.36
CA ALA A 594 -11.82 -38.63 -9.12
C ALA A 594 -11.30 -39.23 -7.80
N GLY A 595 -10.57 -38.47 -6.97
CA GLY A 595 -9.95 -38.97 -5.73
C GLY A 595 -8.81 -39.96 -5.97
N ASN A 596 -8.10 -39.86 -7.09
CA ASN A 596 -6.97 -40.71 -7.43
C ASN A 596 -5.66 -39.92 -7.34
N ALA A 597 -5.20 -39.59 -6.13
CA ALA A 597 -4.03 -38.73 -5.94
C ALA A 597 -2.75 -39.32 -6.55
N GLN A 598 -2.49 -40.62 -6.39
CA GLN A 598 -1.33 -41.26 -7.03
C GLN A 598 -1.38 -41.12 -8.56
N GLY A 599 -2.57 -41.23 -9.14
CA GLY A 599 -2.81 -40.98 -10.55
C GLY A 599 -2.55 -39.53 -10.96
N ALA A 600 -2.99 -38.57 -10.16
CA ALA A 600 -2.75 -37.15 -10.36
C ALA A 600 -1.25 -36.82 -10.29
N ASP A 601 -0.54 -37.27 -9.25
CA ASP A 601 0.89 -37.03 -9.05
C ASP A 601 1.74 -37.53 -10.23
N ASN A 602 1.44 -38.73 -10.73
CA ASN A 602 2.16 -39.29 -11.87
C ASN A 602 2.00 -38.43 -13.13
N ARG A 603 0.84 -37.79 -13.30
CA ARG A 603 0.56 -36.90 -14.41
C ARG A 603 1.19 -35.53 -14.20
N LEU A 604 1.16 -35.01 -12.97
CA LEU A 604 1.82 -33.76 -12.57
C LEU A 604 3.34 -33.82 -12.76
N ARG A 605 4.00 -34.92 -12.38
CA ARG A 605 5.44 -35.13 -12.68
C ARG A 605 5.72 -35.11 -14.18
N GLY A 606 4.81 -35.66 -14.98
CA GLY A 606 4.89 -35.61 -16.44
C GLY A 606 4.58 -34.23 -17.02
N LEU A 607 3.76 -33.41 -16.36
CA LEU A 607 3.51 -32.02 -16.71
C LEU A 607 4.75 -31.16 -16.40
N LYS A 608 5.37 -31.33 -15.23
CA LYS A 608 6.63 -30.65 -14.83
C LYS A 608 7.72 -30.77 -15.92
N GLN A 609 7.90 -31.96 -16.47
CA GLN A 609 8.87 -32.20 -17.55
C GLN A 609 8.53 -31.46 -18.85
N ARG A 610 7.24 -31.27 -19.15
CA ARG A 610 6.79 -30.53 -20.35
C ARG A 610 6.92 -29.03 -20.15
N THR A 611 6.59 -28.52 -18.96
CA THR A 611 6.79 -27.11 -18.61
C THR A 611 8.25 -26.71 -18.72
N ALA A 612 9.18 -27.53 -18.21
CA ALA A 612 10.61 -27.31 -18.40
C ALA A 612 11.01 -27.29 -19.90
N ALA A 613 10.40 -28.15 -20.72
CA ALA A 613 10.65 -28.14 -22.16
C ALA A 613 10.07 -26.89 -22.86
N ILE A 614 8.98 -26.30 -22.35
CA ILE A 614 8.45 -25.01 -22.80
C ILE A 614 9.45 -23.91 -22.47
N ALA A 615 9.96 -23.85 -21.23
CA ALA A 615 10.97 -22.88 -20.81
C ALA A 615 12.23 -22.94 -21.72
N ASP A 616 12.77 -24.15 -21.93
CA ASP A 616 13.91 -24.37 -22.84
C ASP A 616 13.60 -23.97 -24.29
N ALA A 617 12.35 -24.12 -24.74
CA ALA A 617 11.94 -23.76 -26.09
C ALA A 617 11.80 -22.24 -26.24
N LEU A 618 11.26 -21.55 -25.23
CA LEU A 618 11.17 -20.09 -25.18
C LEU A 618 12.55 -19.47 -25.22
N GLU A 619 13.47 -19.90 -24.35
CA GLU A 619 14.84 -19.37 -24.31
C GLU A 619 15.54 -19.48 -25.67
N ARG A 620 15.38 -20.62 -26.35
CA ARG A 620 16.01 -20.86 -27.66
C ARG A 620 15.38 -20.11 -28.82
N ASN A 621 14.09 -19.78 -28.74
CA ASN A 621 13.33 -19.22 -29.86
C ASN A 621 12.81 -17.79 -29.60
N ARG A 622 13.16 -17.16 -28.47
CA ARG A 622 12.65 -15.86 -28.03
C ARG A 622 12.67 -14.79 -29.13
N GLU A 623 13.79 -14.65 -29.84
CA GLU A 623 13.95 -13.66 -30.92
C GLU A 623 13.09 -13.94 -32.16
N ASN A 624 12.61 -15.17 -32.32
CA ASN A 624 11.81 -15.63 -33.45
C ASN A 624 10.31 -15.69 -33.12
N LEU A 625 9.92 -15.36 -31.88
CA LEU A 625 8.53 -15.35 -31.44
C LEU A 625 7.92 -13.94 -31.62
N PRO A 626 6.62 -13.86 -31.95
CA PRO A 626 5.94 -12.60 -32.23
C PRO A 626 5.69 -11.76 -30.97
N GLY A 627 5.83 -10.44 -31.11
CA GLY A 627 5.35 -9.45 -30.14
C GLY A 627 5.69 -9.71 -28.67
N GLN A 628 4.68 -9.55 -27.81
CA GLN A 628 4.76 -9.78 -26.36
C GLN A 628 4.57 -11.25 -25.95
N LEU A 629 4.40 -12.19 -26.90
CA LEU A 629 4.16 -13.61 -26.61
C LEU A 629 5.24 -14.23 -25.71
N PRO A 630 6.55 -13.98 -25.90
CA PRO A 630 7.56 -14.52 -25.01
C PRO A 630 7.35 -14.08 -23.56
N GLY A 631 7.07 -12.79 -23.33
CA GLY A 631 6.84 -12.24 -22.00
C GLY A 631 5.61 -12.87 -21.32
N LEU A 632 4.51 -13.02 -22.07
CA LEU A 632 3.29 -13.68 -21.59
C LEU A 632 3.56 -15.09 -21.05
N VAL A 633 4.26 -15.93 -21.83
CA VAL A 633 4.51 -17.32 -21.41
C VAL A 633 5.63 -17.41 -20.37
N GLU A 634 6.69 -16.61 -20.49
CA GLU A 634 7.80 -16.57 -19.53
C GLU A 634 7.33 -16.22 -18.10
N ARG A 635 6.38 -15.30 -17.96
CA ARG A 635 5.82 -14.91 -16.65
C ARG A 635 4.99 -16.02 -15.99
N ARG A 636 4.25 -16.80 -16.78
CA ARG A 636 3.37 -17.88 -16.27
C ARG A 636 4.11 -19.19 -15.96
N VAL A 637 5.24 -19.46 -16.61
CA VAL A 637 5.99 -20.71 -16.40
C VAL A 637 6.41 -20.94 -14.94
N PRO A 638 7.04 -19.98 -14.22
CA PRO A 638 7.38 -20.14 -12.80
C PRO A 638 6.17 -20.45 -11.92
N GLN A 639 5.03 -19.80 -12.18
CA GLN A 639 3.79 -20.04 -11.46
C GLN A 639 3.27 -21.46 -11.70
N ILE A 640 3.27 -21.92 -12.96
CA ILE A 640 2.91 -23.31 -13.32
C ILE A 640 3.82 -24.31 -12.58
N GLU A 641 5.14 -24.10 -12.56
CA GLU A 641 6.07 -25.00 -11.89
C GLU A 641 5.86 -25.05 -10.37
N ARG A 642 5.70 -23.88 -9.73
CA ARG A 642 5.39 -23.76 -8.30
C ARG A 642 4.09 -24.50 -7.95
N ARG A 643 3.03 -24.32 -8.74
CA ARG A 643 1.72 -24.94 -8.53
C ARG A 643 1.72 -26.44 -8.79
N ILE A 644 2.49 -26.92 -9.76
CA ILE A 644 2.70 -28.36 -9.95
C ILE A 644 3.35 -28.97 -8.71
N GLN A 645 4.34 -28.31 -8.13
CA GLN A 645 5.03 -28.80 -6.95
C GLN A 645 4.09 -28.80 -5.73
N GLN A 646 3.41 -27.69 -5.46
CA GLN A 646 2.40 -27.59 -4.40
C GLN A 646 1.29 -28.64 -4.56
N ALA A 647 0.82 -28.91 -5.79
CA ALA A 647 -0.18 -29.94 -6.04
C ALA A 647 0.34 -31.37 -5.81
N ILE A 648 1.64 -31.64 -6.02
CA ILE A 648 2.23 -32.94 -5.70
C ILE A 648 2.33 -33.11 -4.18
N ASP A 649 2.73 -32.04 -3.49
CA ASP A 649 2.99 -32.06 -2.04
C ASP A 649 1.72 -31.96 -1.20
N ALA A 650 0.61 -31.47 -1.78
CA ALA A 650 -0.69 -31.47 -1.14
C ALA A 650 -1.15 -32.91 -0.79
N ASP A 651 -1.62 -33.08 0.44
CA ASP A 651 -2.26 -34.31 0.90
C ASP A 651 -3.64 -34.54 0.22
N GLU A 652 -4.19 -35.74 0.38
CA GLU A 652 -5.48 -36.16 -0.19
C GLU A 652 -6.70 -35.46 0.43
#